data_AF-A0A8K0EKV6-F1
#
_entry.id   AF-A0A8K0EKV6-F1
#
_cell.length_a   1.000
_cell.length_b   1.000
_cell.length_c   1.000
_cell.angle_alpha   90.00
_cell.angle_beta   90.00
_cell.angle_gamma   90.00
#
_symmetry.space_group_name_H-M   'P 1'
#
loop_
_entity.id
_entity.type
_entity.pdbx_description
1 polymer ?
#
loop_
_entity_poly.entity_id
_entity_poly.type
_entity_poly.pdbx_seq_one_letter_code
_entity_poly.pdbx_strand_id
1 'polypeptide(L)'
;MAGSGITAQGEQWLREMDTFRANPTVYLVGKRMDEEGFVLDVLQALYSDELSNTMKVQLLGLLQEKCGVLLNTNTSVEQAVGSLTGIFQQAAVDTAGFFKGQVLVAITTILIARDQLVEQPQLVGEFLNTLLEVVSKVNSGPDQVLRGVACECLREMEMSYPGVLMRKVGHLYAMCQTENTYVGQSYMMLFVSVLKNAMQSIIQETEVTEKTQLSELLAGRVEPFKPICLPDNVDSNTFPLLQKERDETSSADTKGLESKELKSVISVVVEHLPLLTSAGKAFVLRQLISCVDMSPDLSASTFKSQFLNHVATTDIGLLHTVLQLKSQFGPDLLSDVDEDLLLRRLLTFANHPCVAVLQRLLCWHWILHYTTDKQTSGEVIPARLYGPLVSQLFPQVFDHMTEMVTKLRAVSLYYATNTPPDSSLQVLIDSLVCVQKSVQQGVEGQSAQVLFQALFQYYRQHHSPALAAEIQRLLLDVVLFHPKFVAHTIDLLDSVEELTPDSPMPVEILGALVNHTVKSSPRDVIADLEHYMMILEKAASMTQIDPKPSVLYLLTLLQTTPLCEEGSWHRGHALLSVCAAVMRNHPTTHYFKEMGDVLYTMLTLYDDLDVRDQARLYYTLLTNLSFDKLSSLLAVSADTRAHTATSLTKLVTGGSTFPPAAPVVQITQPLLKLTRVPEDPTTMLKLEGAEEVLINEKDLLPAYLGRIQASTYQPAIHMKYYLHFDTEADPDYSRLYALVLHVETNNKFVQVKDTYVSCISREDSVKPENGCKTVTLSFQPLEPVPTQFIISCEFSTEDGKTFAGHLPVLQLVFRDLFLPLPVPGSQKLQLAQQLWEHIHLQQQQAAGDSQENAPENGCVESVCCLTVGSEAVDGMLRRELGPFLVKQEDDEHLIGILLPPRTHLLMKVKTTDSAAVITMATDNWRILPLVNSYLHGLEKSGA
;
A
#
# COMPACT_ATOMS: atom_id res chain seq x y z
N MET A 1 19.38 -20.01 -23.99
CA MET A 1 20.56 -20.18 -23.12
C MET A 1 20.35 -21.44 -22.31
N ALA A 2 21.20 -22.44 -22.52
CA ALA A 2 21.04 -23.79 -21.99
C ALA A 2 21.42 -23.84 -20.50
N GLY A 3 20.65 -24.61 -19.73
CA GLY A 3 20.87 -24.82 -18.30
C GLY A 3 22.22 -25.50 -18.03
N SER A 4 23.10 -24.80 -17.31
CA SER A 4 24.18 -25.43 -16.57
C SER A 4 23.66 -25.77 -15.19
N GLY A 5 23.61 -27.06 -14.85
CA GLY A 5 23.27 -27.53 -13.51
C GLY A 5 24.16 -26.86 -12.46
N ILE A 6 23.55 -26.40 -11.38
CA ILE A 6 24.26 -25.80 -10.25
C ILE A 6 25.12 -26.93 -9.64
N THR A 7 26.43 -26.71 -9.54
CA THR A 7 27.35 -27.65 -8.87
C THR A 7 27.01 -27.70 -7.38
N ALA A 8 27.26 -28.82 -6.69
CA ALA A 8 26.95 -28.96 -5.25
C ALA A 8 27.59 -27.85 -4.38
N GLN A 9 28.76 -27.34 -4.79
CA GLN A 9 29.40 -26.18 -4.17
C GLN A 9 28.63 -24.86 -4.41
N GLY A 10 28.00 -24.70 -5.58
CA GLY A 10 27.15 -23.53 -5.87
C GLY A 10 25.88 -23.47 -5.02
N GLU A 11 25.23 -24.61 -4.77
CA GLU A 11 24.06 -24.66 -3.88
C GLU A 11 24.43 -24.35 -2.42
N GLN A 12 25.62 -24.76 -1.99
CA GLN A 12 26.14 -24.40 -0.67
C GLN A 12 26.35 -22.90 -0.55
N TRP A 13 27.02 -22.26 -1.53
CA TRP A 13 27.23 -20.81 -1.53
C TRP A 13 25.92 -20.02 -1.56
N LEU A 14 24.91 -20.45 -2.31
CA LEU A 14 23.59 -19.78 -2.31
C LEU A 14 22.95 -19.74 -0.92
N ARG A 15 22.95 -20.88 -0.20
CA ARG A 15 22.41 -20.93 1.17
C ARG A 15 23.22 -20.05 2.12
N GLU A 16 24.54 -20.09 2.00
CA GLU A 16 25.43 -19.26 2.82
C GLU A 16 25.20 -17.77 2.56
N MET A 17 25.02 -17.35 1.31
CA MET A 17 24.71 -15.98 0.93
C MET A 17 23.37 -15.48 1.48
N ASP A 18 22.31 -16.29 1.40
CA ASP A 18 20.98 -15.91 1.89
C ASP A 18 20.99 -15.72 3.43
N THR A 19 21.67 -16.65 4.14
CA THR A 19 21.83 -16.54 5.59
C THR A 19 22.67 -15.32 6.00
N PHE A 20 23.73 -15.01 5.25
CA PHE A 20 24.57 -13.83 5.50
C PHE A 20 23.84 -12.51 5.20
N ARG A 21 23.06 -12.43 4.11
CA ARG A 21 22.29 -11.23 3.75
C ARG A 21 21.21 -10.89 4.78
N ALA A 22 20.60 -11.90 5.38
CA ALA A 22 19.59 -11.72 6.43
C ALA A 22 20.19 -11.11 7.71
N ASN A 23 21.33 -11.62 8.18
CA ASN A 23 22.03 -11.04 9.32
C ASN A 23 23.55 -11.35 9.33
N PRO A 24 24.41 -10.41 8.87
CA PRO A 24 25.85 -10.64 8.74
C PRO A 24 26.56 -10.95 10.07
N THR A 25 26.19 -10.26 11.15
CA THR A 25 26.88 -10.39 12.45
C THR A 25 26.55 -11.72 13.12
N VAL A 26 25.29 -12.15 13.06
CA VAL A 26 24.85 -13.45 13.59
C VAL A 26 25.47 -14.61 12.80
N TYR A 27 25.58 -14.46 11.48
CA TYR A 27 26.22 -15.47 10.63
C TYR A 27 27.70 -15.68 10.99
N LEU A 28 28.48 -14.60 11.11
CA LEU A 28 29.91 -14.66 11.44
C LEU A 28 30.15 -15.27 12.83
N VAL A 29 29.35 -14.85 13.83
CA VAL A 29 29.40 -15.42 15.19
C VAL A 29 28.99 -16.90 15.20
N GLY A 30 27.97 -17.27 14.42
CA GLY A 30 27.49 -18.64 14.30
C GLY A 30 28.53 -19.61 13.71
N LYS A 31 29.33 -19.14 12.74
CA LYS A 31 30.41 -19.93 12.12
C LYS A 31 31.77 -19.84 12.84
N ARG A 32 31.91 -18.98 13.88
CA ARG A 32 33.19 -18.68 14.55
C ARG A 32 34.27 -18.24 13.55
N MET A 33 33.89 -17.42 12.57
CA MET A 33 34.78 -16.90 11.55
C MET A 33 34.94 -15.39 11.71
N ASP A 34 36.16 -14.92 11.53
CA ASP A 34 36.47 -13.49 11.46
C ASP A 34 36.10 -12.94 10.08
N GLU A 35 35.83 -11.63 10.01
CA GLU A 35 35.45 -10.92 8.78
C GLU A 35 36.47 -11.14 7.65
N GLU A 36 37.76 -11.04 7.97
CA GLU A 36 38.87 -11.25 7.02
C GLU A 36 38.94 -12.71 6.54
N GLY A 37 38.60 -13.67 7.39
CA GLY A 37 38.55 -15.10 7.02
C GLY A 37 37.44 -15.39 6.02
N PHE A 38 36.26 -14.81 6.22
CA PHE A 38 35.15 -14.97 5.28
C PHE A 38 35.42 -14.27 3.93
N VAL A 39 36.05 -13.09 3.94
CA VAL A 39 36.48 -12.41 2.69
C VAL A 39 37.48 -13.28 1.92
N LEU A 40 38.42 -13.93 2.62
CA LEU A 40 39.41 -14.79 1.99
C LEU A 40 38.78 -16.04 1.37
N ASP A 41 37.79 -16.64 2.02
CA ASP A 41 37.01 -17.75 1.47
C ASP A 41 36.23 -17.34 0.20
N VAL A 42 35.62 -16.15 0.21
CA VAL A 42 34.94 -15.59 -0.96
C VAL A 42 35.93 -15.35 -2.11
N LEU A 43 37.10 -14.77 -1.83
CA LEU A 43 38.14 -14.55 -2.83
C LEU A 43 38.69 -15.87 -3.39
N GLN A 44 38.91 -16.88 -2.56
CA GLN A 44 39.31 -18.22 -3.00
C GLN A 44 38.24 -18.87 -3.90
N ALA A 45 36.97 -18.74 -3.53
CA ALA A 45 35.86 -19.23 -4.35
C ALA A 45 35.82 -18.55 -5.72
N LEU A 46 36.11 -17.24 -5.79
CA LEU A 46 36.20 -16.50 -7.06
C LEU A 46 37.34 -17.00 -7.98
N TYR A 47 38.46 -17.44 -7.40
CA TYR A 47 39.58 -18.05 -8.13
C TYR A 47 39.30 -19.46 -8.64
N SER A 48 38.37 -20.20 -8.02
CA SER A 48 38.11 -21.59 -8.42
C SER A 48 37.49 -21.69 -9.83
N ASP A 49 37.99 -22.60 -10.67
CA ASP A 49 37.44 -22.86 -12.00
C ASP A 49 36.15 -23.71 -11.96
N GLU A 50 35.81 -24.27 -10.79
CA GLU A 50 34.64 -25.13 -10.59
C GLU A 50 33.32 -24.35 -10.45
N LEU A 51 33.39 -23.06 -10.13
CA LEU A 51 32.24 -22.18 -9.93
C LEU A 51 31.81 -21.51 -11.24
N SER A 52 30.49 -21.51 -11.50
CA SER A 52 29.94 -20.83 -12.68
C SER A 52 30.12 -19.31 -12.61
N ASN A 53 30.27 -18.66 -13.78
CA ASN A 53 30.40 -17.19 -13.86
C ASN A 53 29.21 -16.45 -13.20
N THR A 54 28.00 -17.02 -13.23
CA THR A 54 26.82 -16.43 -12.58
C THR A 54 26.95 -16.43 -11.05
N MET A 55 27.46 -17.51 -10.46
CA MET A 55 27.71 -17.60 -9.02
C MET A 55 28.83 -16.66 -8.59
N LYS A 56 29.90 -16.58 -9.38
CA LYS A 56 31.00 -15.63 -9.12
C LYS A 56 30.51 -14.17 -9.11
N VAL A 57 29.60 -13.81 -10.02
CA VAL A 57 28.98 -12.47 -10.01
C VAL A 57 28.12 -12.24 -8.76
N GLN A 58 27.38 -13.25 -8.29
CA GLN A 58 26.61 -13.16 -7.05
C GLN A 58 27.53 -12.96 -5.83
N LEU A 59 28.65 -13.68 -5.76
CA LEU A 59 29.67 -13.50 -4.72
C LEU A 59 30.31 -12.10 -4.76
N LEU A 60 30.60 -11.56 -5.95
CA LEU A 60 31.05 -10.17 -6.10
C LEU A 60 29.99 -9.18 -5.61
N GLY A 61 28.70 -9.44 -5.88
CA GLY A 61 27.59 -8.63 -5.35
C GLY A 61 27.53 -8.62 -3.82
N LEU A 62 27.85 -9.74 -3.16
CA LEU A 62 27.95 -9.81 -1.69
C LEU A 62 29.02 -8.85 -1.14
N LEU A 63 30.19 -8.84 -1.78
CA LEU A 63 31.29 -7.94 -1.41
C LEU A 63 30.92 -6.47 -1.63
N GLN A 64 30.19 -6.16 -2.71
CA GLN A 64 29.68 -4.80 -2.98
C GLN A 64 28.66 -4.34 -1.92
N GLU A 65 27.65 -5.17 -1.62
CA GLU A 65 26.55 -4.84 -0.70
C GLU A 65 27.02 -4.66 0.76
N LYS A 66 28.01 -5.45 1.20
CA LYS A 66 28.44 -5.51 2.61
C LYS A 66 29.90 -5.11 2.81
N CYS A 67 30.49 -4.35 1.89
CA CYS A 67 31.86 -3.80 2.02
C CYS A 67 32.07 -3.08 3.36
N GLY A 68 31.05 -2.36 3.83
CA GLY A 68 30.99 -1.64 5.11
C GLY A 68 31.16 -2.49 6.37
N VAL A 69 30.88 -3.79 6.29
CA VAL A 69 31.00 -4.75 7.40
C VAL A 69 32.19 -5.67 7.21
N LEU A 70 32.50 -6.05 5.98
CA LEU A 70 33.53 -7.06 5.65
C LEU A 70 34.95 -6.50 5.55
N LEU A 71 35.12 -5.24 5.14
CA LEU A 71 36.43 -4.65 4.83
C LEU A 71 36.73 -3.45 5.73
N ASN A 72 36.99 -3.69 7.01
CA ASN A 72 37.12 -2.62 8.01
C ASN A 72 38.55 -2.05 8.14
N THR A 73 39.56 -2.76 7.63
CA THR A 73 40.97 -2.32 7.68
C THR A 73 41.48 -1.93 6.29
N ASN A 74 42.30 -0.88 6.18
CA ASN A 74 42.91 -0.48 4.90
C ASN A 74 43.73 -1.63 4.28
N THR A 75 44.36 -2.47 5.12
CA THR A 75 45.07 -3.67 4.67
C THR A 75 44.15 -4.73 4.06
N SER A 76 42.96 -4.94 4.62
CA SER A 76 41.97 -5.87 4.04
C SER A 76 41.45 -5.38 2.68
N VAL A 77 41.27 -4.07 2.53
CA VAL A 77 40.86 -3.44 1.27
C VAL A 77 41.95 -3.61 0.21
N GLU A 78 43.21 -3.33 0.54
CA GLU A 78 44.34 -3.51 -0.36
C GLU A 78 44.48 -4.98 -0.81
N GLN A 79 44.35 -5.94 0.11
CA GLN A 79 44.40 -7.37 -0.20
C GLN A 79 43.24 -7.81 -1.10
N ALA A 80 42.03 -7.34 -0.83
CA ALA A 80 40.85 -7.65 -1.63
C ALA A 80 40.97 -7.06 -3.04
N VAL A 81 41.35 -5.78 -3.15
CA VAL A 81 41.55 -5.09 -4.44
C VAL A 81 42.70 -5.72 -5.23
N GLY A 82 43.82 -6.05 -4.59
CA GLY A 82 44.95 -6.74 -5.20
C GLY A 82 44.56 -8.12 -5.73
N SER A 83 43.79 -8.89 -4.95
CA SER A 83 43.28 -10.21 -5.36
C SER A 83 42.32 -10.09 -6.55
N LEU A 84 41.36 -9.17 -6.50
CA LEU A 84 40.41 -8.92 -7.60
C LEU A 84 41.13 -8.44 -8.87
N THR A 85 42.18 -7.62 -8.73
CA THR A 85 43.03 -7.18 -9.85
C THR A 85 43.79 -8.36 -10.45
N GLY A 86 44.28 -9.28 -9.63
CA GLY A 86 44.87 -10.55 -10.08
C GLY A 86 43.88 -11.41 -10.87
N ILE A 87 42.65 -11.55 -10.38
CA ILE A 87 41.56 -12.27 -11.08
C ILE A 87 41.26 -11.63 -12.45
N PHE A 88 41.23 -10.30 -12.50
CA PHE A 88 41.00 -9.54 -13.73
C PHE A 88 42.07 -9.80 -14.79
N GLN A 89 43.35 -9.85 -14.38
CA GLN A 89 44.49 -10.10 -15.26
C GLN A 89 44.55 -11.56 -15.77
N GLN A 90 44.16 -12.53 -14.95
CA GLN A 90 44.23 -13.96 -15.28
C GLN A 90 43.07 -14.46 -16.16
N ALA A 91 41.89 -13.87 -16.04
CA ALA A 91 40.74 -14.31 -16.83
C ALA A 91 40.94 -14.05 -18.34
N ALA A 92 40.48 -14.96 -19.21
CA ALA A 92 40.56 -14.77 -20.67
C ALA A 92 39.52 -13.75 -21.18
N VAL A 93 39.86 -12.98 -22.22
CA VAL A 93 39.01 -11.90 -22.77
C VAL A 93 37.78 -12.46 -23.50
N ASP A 94 37.93 -13.58 -24.23
CA ASP A 94 36.94 -14.04 -25.21
C ASP A 94 35.70 -14.75 -24.62
N THR A 95 35.74 -15.19 -23.36
CA THR A 95 34.67 -16.00 -22.74
C THR A 95 34.08 -15.39 -21.46
N ALA A 96 34.72 -14.35 -20.89
CA ALA A 96 34.40 -13.82 -19.56
C ALA A 96 34.22 -12.28 -19.51
N GLY A 97 33.92 -11.62 -20.63
CA GLY A 97 33.78 -10.15 -20.69
C GLY A 97 32.81 -9.55 -19.66
N PHE A 98 31.68 -10.20 -19.41
CA PHE A 98 30.71 -9.78 -18.39
C PHE A 98 31.26 -9.93 -16.96
N PHE A 99 31.89 -11.07 -16.65
CA PHE A 99 32.48 -11.31 -15.33
C PHE A 99 33.62 -10.33 -15.06
N LYS A 100 34.51 -10.11 -16.03
CA LYS A 100 35.57 -9.08 -15.93
C LYS A 100 35.01 -7.69 -15.68
N GLY A 101 33.92 -7.32 -16.36
CA GLY A 101 33.22 -6.06 -16.10
C GLY A 101 32.74 -5.97 -14.66
N GLN A 102 32.10 -7.02 -14.14
CA GLN A 102 31.64 -7.05 -12.74
C GLN A 102 32.78 -6.98 -11.71
N VAL A 103 33.95 -7.53 -12.03
CA VAL A 103 35.16 -7.37 -11.19
C VAL A 103 35.60 -5.92 -11.14
N LEU A 104 35.63 -5.20 -12.28
CA LEU A 104 35.95 -3.77 -12.29
C LEU A 104 34.94 -2.95 -11.47
N VAL A 105 33.64 -3.24 -11.61
CA VAL A 105 32.58 -2.60 -10.82
C VAL A 105 32.79 -2.85 -9.33
N ALA A 106 33.08 -4.10 -8.93
CA ALA A 106 33.33 -4.44 -7.53
C ALA A 106 34.52 -3.67 -6.95
N ILE A 107 35.64 -3.59 -7.68
CA ILE A 107 36.82 -2.82 -7.24
C ILE A 107 36.45 -1.33 -7.11
N THR A 108 35.79 -0.74 -8.11
CA THR A 108 35.33 0.67 -8.05
C THR A 108 34.44 0.94 -6.84
N THR A 109 33.45 0.09 -6.58
CA THR A 109 32.54 0.24 -5.43
C THR A 109 33.29 0.12 -4.10
N ILE A 110 34.23 -0.82 -3.96
CA ILE A 110 35.01 -0.99 -2.72
C ILE A 110 35.89 0.25 -2.46
N LEU A 111 36.57 0.75 -3.49
CA LEU A 111 37.44 1.93 -3.36
C LEU A 111 36.66 3.20 -2.98
N ILE A 112 35.49 3.41 -3.59
CA ILE A 112 34.62 4.57 -3.30
C ILE A 112 33.97 4.44 -1.92
N ALA A 113 33.39 3.28 -1.59
CA ALA A 113 32.66 3.09 -0.33
C ALA A 113 33.55 3.20 0.91
N ARG A 114 34.87 2.99 0.76
CA ARG A 114 35.87 3.12 1.83
C ARG A 114 36.75 4.36 1.71
N ASP A 115 36.39 5.29 0.84
CA ASP A 115 37.10 6.54 0.60
C ASP A 115 38.63 6.40 0.45
N GLN A 116 39.07 5.38 -0.29
CA GLN A 116 40.48 4.98 -0.34
C GLN A 116 41.38 5.95 -1.10
N LEU A 117 40.82 6.97 -1.76
CA LEU A 117 41.63 8.00 -2.42
C LEU A 117 42.42 8.85 -1.41
N VAL A 118 41.88 9.07 -0.21
CA VAL A 118 42.54 9.81 0.88
C VAL A 118 43.53 8.90 1.62
N GLU A 119 43.13 7.67 1.91
CA GLU A 119 43.90 6.73 2.74
C GLU A 119 45.03 6.02 1.95
N GLN A 120 44.80 5.65 0.69
CA GLN A 120 45.73 4.90 -0.16
C GLN A 120 45.69 5.39 -1.63
N PRO A 121 46.20 6.60 -1.93
CA PRO A 121 46.14 7.19 -3.27
C PRO A 121 46.89 6.38 -4.34
N GLN A 122 47.95 5.65 -3.96
CA GLN A 122 48.73 4.81 -4.89
C GLN A 122 47.89 3.65 -5.44
N LEU A 123 47.14 2.96 -4.58
CA LEU A 123 46.26 1.84 -4.96
C LEU A 123 45.18 2.30 -5.95
N VAL A 124 44.58 3.47 -5.69
CA VAL A 124 43.59 4.07 -6.59
C VAL A 124 44.23 4.49 -7.92
N GLY A 125 45.44 5.06 -7.88
CA GLY A 125 46.20 5.43 -9.08
C GLY A 125 46.51 4.24 -9.99
N GLU A 126 46.93 3.10 -9.42
CA GLU A 126 47.17 1.85 -10.16
C GLU A 126 45.89 1.31 -10.81
N PHE A 127 44.77 1.34 -10.08
CA PHE A 127 43.49 0.92 -10.61
C PHE A 127 42.98 1.85 -11.72
N LEU A 128 43.10 3.18 -11.57
CA LEU A 128 42.77 4.14 -12.61
C LEU A 128 43.62 3.94 -13.87
N ASN A 129 44.91 3.65 -13.73
CA ASN A 129 45.78 3.30 -14.85
C ASN A 129 45.31 2.02 -15.57
N THR A 130 44.82 1.03 -14.81
CA THR A 130 44.23 -0.20 -15.35
C THR A 130 42.94 0.09 -16.14
N LEU A 131 42.06 0.95 -15.61
CA LEU A 131 40.85 1.39 -16.32
C LEU A 131 41.18 2.15 -17.61
N LEU A 132 42.14 3.10 -17.56
CA LEU A 132 42.60 3.83 -18.73
C LEU A 132 43.21 2.90 -19.79
N GLU A 133 43.87 1.82 -19.38
CA GLU A 133 44.36 0.81 -20.31
C GLU A 133 43.25 0.15 -21.11
N VAL A 134 42.18 -0.26 -20.43
CA VAL A 134 41.02 -0.86 -21.08
C VAL A 134 40.38 0.14 -22.04
N VAL A 135 40.19 1.39 -21.60
CA VAL A 135 39.56 2.47 -22.36
C VAL A 135 40.39 2.90 -23.58
N SER A 136 41.72 2.76 -23.55
CA SER A 136 42.60 3.11 -24.67
C SER A 136 42.46 2.23 -25.92
N LYS A 137 41.84 1.04 -25.80
CA LYS A 137 41.62 0.08 -26.90
C LYS A 137 40.40 0.45 -27.76
N VAL A 138 40.37 1.67 -28.28
CA VAL A 138 39.29 2.22 -29.09
C VAL A 138 39.02 1.34 -30.32
N ASN A 139 37.75 1.11 -30.66
CA ASN A 139 37.31 0.26 -31.77
C ASN A 139 37.71 -1.24 -31.70
N SER A 140 38.22 -1.74 -30.56
CA SER A 140 38.41 -3.18 -30.34
C SER A 140 37.05 -3.89 -30.21
N GLY A 141 36.83 -4.92 -31.04
CA GLY A 141 35.61 -5.73 -31.10
C GLY A 141 35.32 -6.60 -29.86
N PRO A 142 36.25 -7.45 -29.38
CA PRO A 142 35.99 -8.35 -28.25
C PRO A 142 35.84 -7.62 -26.91
N ASP A 143 36.42 -6.43 -26.76
CA ASP A 143 36.45 -5.69 -25.50
C ASP A 143 35.29 -4.70 -25.33
N GLN A 144 34.32 -4.64 -26.25
CA GLN A 144 33.29 -3.57 -26.27
C GLN A 144 32.56 -3.41 -24.92
N VAL A 145 32.02 -4.50 -24.36
CA VAL A 145 31.31 -4.47 -23.08
C VAL A 145 32.24 -4.04 -21.95
N LEU A 146 33.46 -4.56 -21.94
CA LEU A 146 34.45 -4.26 -20.91
C LEU A 146 34.89 -2.79 -20.93
N ARG A 147 35.05 -2.21 -22.13
CA ARG A 147 35.36 -0.78 -22.32
C ARG A 147 34.21 0.10 -21.85
N GLY A 148 32.97 -0.27 -22.18
CA GLY A 148 31.79 0.42 -21.67
C GLY A 148 31.78 0.45 -20.14
N VAL A 149 31.95 -0.71 -19.51
CA VAL A 149 32.02 -0.81 -18.04
C VAL A 149 33.19 0.01 -17.48
N ALA A 150 34.37 -0.03 -18.09
CA ALA A 150 35.50 0.77 -17.64
C ALA A 150 35.25 2.28 -17.75
N CYS A 151 34.56 2.76 -18.79
CA CYS A 151 34.13 4.15 -18.91
C CYS A 151 33.12 4.54 -17.82
N GLU A 152 32.17 3.66 -17.50
CA GLU A 152 31.23 3.89 -16.39
C GLU A 152 31.96 3.90 -15.03
N CYS A 153 32.89 2.97 -14.79
CA CYS A 153 33.73 2.96 -13.59
C CYS A 153 34.55 4.25 -13.44
N LEU A 154 35.17 4.74 -14.53
CA LEU A 154 35.86 6.04 -14.52
C LEU A 154 34.90 7.19 -14.26
N ARG A 155 33.67 7.13 -14.77
CA ARG A 155 32.66 8.16 -14.52
C ARG A 155 32.24 8.17 -13.06
N GLU A 156 32.01 7.01 -12.44
CA GLU A 156 31.68 6.93 -11.01
C GLU A 156 32.83 7.43 -10.12
N MET A 157 34.09 7.16 -10.50
CA MET A 157 35.25 7.75 -9.84
C MET A 157 35.29 9.27 -9.97
N GLU A 158 34.98 9.81 -11.15
CA GLU A 158 34.92 11.26 -11.40
C GLU A 158 33.73 11.93 -10.70
N MET A 159 32.59 11.24 -10.55
CA MET A 159 31.45 11.75 -9.78
C MET A 159 31.72 11.74 -8.27
N SER A 160 32.43 10.72 -7.78
CA SER A 160 32.80 10.60 -6.36
C SER A 160 33.98 11.49 -5.98
N TYR A 161 34.87 11.77 -6.93
CA TYR A 161 36.05 12.63 -6.77
C TYR A 161 36.17 13.59 -7.97
N PRO A 162 35.40 14.70 -7.97
CA PRO A 162 35.38 15.63 -9.10
C PRO A 162 36.76 16.24 -9.38
N GLY A 163 37.23 16.14 -10.61
CA GLY A 163 38.51 16.72 -11.07
C GLY A 163 39.66 15.72 -11.22
N VAL A 164 39.49 14.44 -10.83
CA VAL A 164 40.54 13.41 -10.95
C VAL A 164 41.01 13.23 -12.41
N LEU A 165 40.10 13.33 -13.38
CA LEU A 165 40.43 13.15 -14.80
C LEU A 165 40.59 14.46 -15.58
N MET A 166 40.60 15.62 -14.91
CA MET A 166 40.61 16.96 -15.56
C MET A 166 41.72 17.11 -16.61
N ARG A 167 42.93 16.61 -16.32
CA ARG A 167 44.09 16.72 -17.24
C ARG A 167 44.01 15.82 -18.47
N LYS A 168 43.03 14.90 -18.53
CA LYS A 168 42.86 13.93 -19.62
C LYS A 168 41.64 14.23 -20.51
N VAL A 169 40.93 15.34 -20.28
CA VAL A 169 39.73 15.76 -21.04
C VAL A 169 39.97 15.80 -22.55
N GLY A 170 41.07 16.38 -23.02
CA GLY A 170 41.39 16.43 -24.46
C GLY A 170 41.63 15.06 -25.10
N HIS A 171 42.16 14.09 -24.34
CA HIS A 171 42.31 12.71 -24.83
C HIS A 171 40.96 12.00 -24.89
N LEU A 172 40.09 12.18 -23.88
CA LEU A 172 38.74 11.61 -23.86
C LEU A 172 37.86 12.18 -24.99
N TYR A 173 38.00 13.48 -25.29
CA TYR A 173 37.32 14.11 -26.43
C TYR A 173 37.73 13.46 -27.76
N ALA A 174 39.03 13.22 -27.98
CA ALA A 174 39.51 12.56 -29.18
C ALA A 174 38.99 11.11 -29.28
N MET A 175 38.96 10.37 -28.16
CA MET A 175 38.42 9.01 -28.13
C MET A 175 36.94 8.98 -28.48
N CYS A 176 36.17 9.94 -27.96
CA CYS A 176 34.75 10.12 -28.27
C CYS A 176 34.50 10.34 -29.77
N GLN A 177 35.38 11.05 -30.47
CA GLN A 177 35.27 11.27 -31.93
C GLN A 177 35.65 10.04 -32.74
N THR A 178 36.59 9.23 -32.25
CA THR A 178 37.11 8.06 -32.99
C THR A 178 36.32 6.78 -32.78
N GLU A 179 35.51 6.70 -31.72
CA GLU A 179 34.77 5.50 -31.35
C GLU A 179 33.52 5.35 -32.23
N ASN A 180 33.45 4.26 -32.99
CA ASN A 180 32.34 3.97 -33.91
C ASN A 180 31.38 2.88 -33.41
N THR A 181 31.59 2.36 -32.19
CA THR A 181 30.73 1.31 -31.61
C THR A 181 29.66 1.90 -30.69
N TYR A 182 28.70 1.08 -30.24
CA TYR A 182 27.66 1.50 -29.29
C TYR A 182 28.23 2.03 -27.94
N VAL A 183 29.49 1.70 -27.63
CA VAL A 183 30.21 2.18 -26.44
C VAL A 183 30.46 3.69 -26.50
N GLY A 184 30.33 4.32 -27.67
CA GLY A 184 30.45 5.77 -27.85
C GLY A 184 29.56 6.57 -26.88
N GLN A 185 28.40 6.03 -26.48
CA GLN A 185 27.57 6.62 -25.43
C GLN A 185 28.32 6.74 -24.09
N SER A 186 28.96 5.69 -23.60
CA SER A 186 29.68 5.73 -22.32
C SER A 186 30.90 6.66 -22.37
N TYR A 187 31.57 6.76 -23.53
CA TYR A 187 32.64 7.75 -23.73
C TYR A 187 32.09 9.19 -23.70
N MET A 188 30.97 9.47 -24.36
CA MET A 188 30.31 10.78 -24.31
C MET A 188 29.89 11.16 -22.89
N MET A 189 29.28 10.23 -22.16
CA MET A 189 28.84 10.45 -20.78
C MET A 189 30.02 10.76 -19.86
N LEU A 190 31.10 9.98 -19.95
CA LEU A 190 32.34 10.23 -19.22
C LEU A 190 32.94 11.59 -19.59
N PHE A 191 33.09 11.88 -20.88
CA PHE A 191 33.67 13.12 -21.35
C PHE A 191 32.92 14.35 -20.82
N VAL A 192 31.59 14.37 -20.91
CA VAL A 192 30.79 15.53 -20.47
C VAL A 192 30.82 15.69 -18.94
N SER A 193 30.85 14.60 -18.17
CA SER A 193 31.06 14.65 -16.71
C SER A 193 32.40 15.29 -16.36
N VAL A 194 33.50 14.81 -16.95
CA VAL A 194 34.84 15.36 -16.67
C VAL A 194 34.93 16.82 -17.16
N LEU A 195 34.33 17.16 -18.30
CA LEU A 195 34.30 18.53 -18.81
C LEU A 195 33.61 19.48 -17.83
N LYS A 196 32.43 19.10 -17.32
CA LYS A 196 31.71 19.91 -16.32
C LYS A 196 32.55 20.12 -15.07
N ASN A 197 33.10 19.05 -14.50
CA ASN A 197 33.88 19.13 -13.27
C ASN A 197 35.17 19.94 -13.48
N ALA A 198 35.83 19.78 -14.63
CA ALA A 198 36.97 20.60 -15.02
C ALA A 198 36.62 22.09 -15.08
N MET A 199 35.50 22.46 -15.70
CA MET A 199 35.02 23.85 -15.74
C MET A 199 34.72 24.38 -14.33
N GLN A 200 34.07 23.59 -13.48
CA GLN A 200 33.78 23.98 -12.10
C GLN A 200 35.05 24.18 -11.26
N SER A 201 36.07 23.33 -11.45
CA SER A 201 37.36 23.46 -10.76
C SER A 201 38.09 24.74 -11.18
N ILE A 202 38.11 25.05 -12.48
CA ILE A 202 38.76 26.27 -13.02
C ILE A 202 38.06 27.54 -12.50
N ILE A 203 36.73 27.52 -12.33
CA ILE A 203 35.97 28.67 -11.77
C ILE A 203 36.31 28.89 -10.29
N GLN A 204 36.64 27.83 -9.54
CA GLN A 204 36.97 27.92 -8.11
C GLN A 204 38.43 28.30 -7.85
N GLU A 205 39.36 27.98 -8.76
CA GLU A 205 40.75 28.44 -8.71
C GLU A 205 40.85 29.92 -9.09
N THR A 206 40.51 30.79 -8.15
CA THR A 206 40.69 32.24 -8.25
C THR A 206 42.19 32.58 -8.38
N GLU A 207 42.73 32.63 -9.60
CA GLU A 207 43.86 33.51 -9.98
C GLU A 207 44.18 33.47 -11.52
N VAL A 208 43.70 34.49 -12.23
CA VAL A 208 44.34 35.25 -13.35
C VAL A 208 44.73 34.52 -14.67
N THR A 209 44.65 33.19 -14.79
CA THR A 209 44.96 32.47 -16.07
C THR A 209 43.79 31.67 -16.67
N GLU A 210 42.58 32.21 -16.59
CA GLU A 210 41.32 31.54 -16.97
C GLU A 210 41.20 31.17 -18.47
N LYS A 211 41.85 31.91 -19.39
CA LYS A 211 41.62 31.77 -20.85
C LYS A 211 42.53 30.75 -21.55
N THR A 212 43.77 30.59 -21.08
CA THR A 212 44.75 29.65 -21.66
C THR A 212 44.59 28.24 -21.09
N GLN A 213 44.16 28.07 -19.84
CA GLN A 213 44.08 26.75 -19.22
C GLN A 213 43.01 25.84 -19.85
N LEU A 214 41.80 26.35 -20.14
CA LEU A 214 40.75 25.50 -20.73
C LEU A 214 41.03 25.15 -22.21
N SER A 215 41.60 26.08 -22.97
CA SER A 215 42.05 25.80 -24.35
C SER A 215 43.27 24.88 -24.37
N GLU A 216 44.22 25.04 -23.45
CA GLU A 216 45.33 24.10 -23.26
C GLU A 216 44.87 22.72 -22.80
N LEU A 217 43.83 22.58 -21.99
CA LEU A 217 43.30 21.28 -21.56
C LEU A 217 42.51 20.55 -22.67
N LEU A 218 41.83 21.30 -23.54
CA LEU A 218 41.08 20.74 -24.66
C LEU A 218 41.95 20.44 -25.88
N ALA A 219 42.90 21.34 -26.22
CA ALA A 219 43.78 21.22 -27.40
C ALA A 219 45.17 20.66 -27.08
N GLY A 220 45.69 20.95 -25.89
CA GLY A 220 47.00 20.51 -25.43
C GLY A 220 46.93 19.11 -24.82
N ARG A 221 47.31 18.10 -25.60
CA ARG A 221 47.66 16.77 -25.07
C ARG A 221 49.02 16.81 -24.34
N VAL A 222 49.18 17.76 -23.41
CA VAL A 222 50.48 18.12 -22.81
C VAL A 222 51.00 17.00 -21.91
N GLU A 223 50.11 16.31 -21.19
CA GLU A 223 50.47 15.10 -20.44
C GLU A 223 50.16 13.82 -21.25
N PRO A 224 51.01 12.77 -21.12
CA PRO A 224 50.73 11.48 -21.71
C PRO A 224 49.44 10.90 -21.10
N PHE A 225 48.72 10.08 -21.88
CA PHE A 225 47.49 9.44 -21.43
C PHE A 225 47.72 8.50 -20.23
N LYS A 226 48.93 7.96 -20.08
CA LYS A 226 49.40 7.15 -18.94
C LYS A 226 50.78 7.64 -18.45
N PRO A 227 51.11 7.56 -17.15
CA PRO A 227 50.24 7.26 -16.01
C PRO A 227 49.47 8.51 -15.50
N ILE A 228 48.43 8.31 -14.68
CA ILE A 228 47.87 9.38 -13.85
C ILE A 228 48.83 9.59 -12.67
N CYS A 229 49.39 10.79 -12.55
CA CYS A 229 50.17 11.19 -11.38
C CYS A 229 49.23 11.86 -10.39
N LEU A 230 48.79 11.13 -9.37
CA LEU A 230 48.10 11.70 -8.21
C LEU A 230 49.14 12.43 -7.32
N PRO A 231 48.81 13.57 -6.68
CA PRO A 231 49.70 14.20 -5.72
C PRO A 231 50.00 13.28 -4.54
N ASP A 232 51.24 13.28 -4.03
CA ASP A 232 51.68 12.39 -2.93
C ASP A 232 50.96 12.66 -1.58
N ASN A 233 50.32 13.83 -1.42
CA ASN A 233 49.42 14.18 -0.32
C ASN A 233 48.07 14.64 -0.87
N VAL A 234 47.10 13.74 -0.92
CA VAL A 234 45.69 14.07 -1.23
C VAL A 234 45.01 14.42 0.11
N ASP A 235 44.88 15.71 0.40
CA ASP A 235 44.10 16.19 1.55
C ASP A 235 42.62 16.27 1.17
N SER A 236 41.72 16.35 2.16
CA SER A 236 40.29 16.63 1.97
C SER A 236 39.99 17.95 1.24
N ASN A 237 41.02 18.79 1.01
CA ASN A 237 40.98 20.05 0.27
C ASN A 237 41.53 19.95 -1.17
N THR A 238 42.07 18.80 -1.58
CA THR A 238 42.62 18.60 -2.95
C THR A 238 41.51 18.52 -4.01
N PHE A 239 40.29 18.15 -3.60
CA PHE A 239 39.09 18.13 -4.45
C PHE A 239 38.04 19.07 -3.85
N PRO A 240 38.12 20.39 -4.11
CA PRO A 240 37.29 21.41 -3.45
C PRO A 240 35.78 21.26 -3.69
N LEU A 241 35.39 20.49 -4.72
CA LEU A 241 33.99 20.24 -5.08
C LEU A 241 33.26 19.29 -4.12
N LEU A 242 33.96 18.40 -3.40
CA LEU A 242 33.34 17.46 -2.45
C LEU A 242 32.72 18.14 -1.23
N GLN A 243 33.17 19.33 -0.86
CA GLN A 243 32.73 20.03 0.36
C GLN A 243 31.48 20.91 0.16
N LYS A 244 31.08 21.23 -1.09
CA LYS A 244 30.03 22.25 -1.36
C LYS A 244 28.68 21.72 -1.86
N GLU A 245 28.52 20.43 -2.13
CA GLU A 245 27.22 19.87 -2.58
C GLU A 245 26.12 19.82 -1.48
N ARG A 246 26.38 20.30 -0.26
CA ARG A 246 25.37 20.37 0.82
C ARG A 246 24.75 21.74 1.08
N ASP A 247 25.27 22.82 0.50
CA ASP A 247 24.69 24.17 0.65
C ASP A 247 24.26 24.72 -0.73
N GLU A 248 23.07 24.34 -1.18
CA GLU A 248 22.35 25.01 -2.27
C GLU A 248 21.85 26.39 -1.80
N THR A 249 22.76 27.31 -1.51
CA THR A 249 22.46 28.75 -1.48
C THR A 249 23.70 29.53 -1.85
N SER A 250 23.80 29.91 -3.13
CA SER A 250 23.99 31.31 -3.55
C SER A 250 24.46 31.35 -5.00
N SER A 251 23.72 32.15 -5.77
CA SER A 251 24.17 32.80 -6.99
C SER A 251 25.55 33.43 -6.77
N ALA A 252 26.62 32.72 -7.12
CA ALA A 252 27.91 33.33 -7.33
C ALA A 252 27.94 33.79 -8.79
N ASP A 253 27.87 35.11 -9.00
CA ASP A 253 28.07 35.76 -10.30
C ASP A 253 29.27 35.13 -11.02
N THR A 254 29.00 34.33 -12.06
CA THR A 254 30.00 33.60 -12.83
C THR A 254 30.75 34.57 -13.75
N LYS A 255 31.98 34.91 -13.36
CA LYS A 255 32.96 35.52 -14.27
C LYS A 255 33.32 34.50 -15.35
N GLY A 256 33.18 34.92 -16.61
CA GLY A 256 33.05 34.03 -17.76
C GLY A 256 34.34 33.36 -18.23
N LEU A 257 34.28 32.04 -18.42
CA LEU A 257 35.25 31.28 -19.22
C LEU A 257 34.94 31.45 -20.71
N GLU A 258 35.87 32.01 -21.46
CA GLU A 258 35.75 32.21 -22.91
C GLU A 258 36.59 31.18 -23.67
N SER A 259 35.99 30.32 -24.49
CA SER A 259 36.74 29.51 -25.47
C SER A 259 35.91 29.18 -26.73
N LYS A 260 36.46 29.51 -27.91
CA LYS A 260 35.93 29.08 -29.21
C LYS A 260 35.90 27.55 -29.35
N GLU A 261 36.83 26.87 -28.67
CA GLU A 261 36.95 25.41 -28.67
C GLU A 261 35.84 24.76 -27.83
N LEU A 262 35.43 25.39 -26.72
CA LEU A 262 34.28 24.90 -25.94
C LEU A 262 32.99 24.93 -26.79
N LYS A 263 32.79 25.98 -27.59
CA LYS A 263 31.65 26.07 -28.50
C LYS A 263 31.67 24.99 -29.59
N SER A 264 32.84 24.67 -30.16
CA SER A 264 32.94 23.60 -31.14
C SER A 264 32.69 22.23 -30.51
N VAL A 265 33.25 21.97 -29.33
CA VAL A 265 33.03 20.75 -28.56
C VAL A 265 31.56 20.55 -28.23
N ILE A 266 30.88 21.56 -27.66
CA ILE A 266 29.45 21.47 -27.32
C ILE A 266 28.61 21.26 -28.58
N SER A 267 28.90 21.96 -29.68
CA SER A 267 28.19 21.77 -30.95
C SER A 267 28.34 20.35 -31.48
N VAL A 268 29.54 19.77 -31.40
CA VAL A 268 29.81 18.38 -31.82
C VAL A 268 29.04 17.40 -30.92
N VAL A 269 29.08 17.56 -29.59
CA VAL A 269 28.33 16.68 -28.68
C VAL A 269 26.82 16.77 -28.94
N VAL A 270 26.29 17.98 -29.16
CA VAL A 270 24.88 18.20 -29.49
C VAL A 270 24.49 17.55 -30.83
N GLU A 271 25.39 17.52 -31.82
CA GLU A 271 25.18 16.83 -33.09
C GLU A 271 25.13 15.30 -32.93
N HIS A 272 25.89 14.74 -31.96
CA HIS A 272 25.92 13.31 -31.67
C HIS A 272 24.80 12.85 -30.72
N LEU A 273 24.05 13.77 -30.10
CA LEU A 273 22.92 13.44 -29.22
C LEU A 273 21.91 12.45 -29.84
N PRO A 274 21.48 12.54 -31.12
CA PRO A 274 20.51 11.62 -31.70
C PRO A 274 20.92 10.14 -31.61
N LEU A 275 22.23 9.85 -31.60
CA LEU A 275 22.81 8.50 -31.55
C LEU A 275 22.70 7.84 -30.16
N LEU A 276 22.41 8.62 -29.11
CA LEU A 276 22.33 8.16 -27.73
C LEU A 276 20.96 7.57 -27.37
N THR A 277 20.93 6.70 -26.35
CA THR A 277 19.66 6.28 -25.71
C THR A 277 19.00 7.44 -24.97
N SER A 278 17.70 7.37 -24.69
CA SER A 278 16.98 8.46 -24.02
C SER A 278 17.56 8.84 -22.65
N ALA A 279 17.99 7.84 -21.86
CA ALA A 279 18.66 8.09 -20.59
C ALA A 279 20.01 8.79 -20.76
N GLY A 280 20.80 8.37 -21.77
CA GLY A 280 22.06 9.01 -22.11
C GLY A 280 21.87 10.46 -22.59
N LYS A 281 20.88 10.70 -23.46
CA LYS A 281 20.47 12.04 -23.90
C LYS A 281 20.12 12.94 -22.73
N ALA A 282 19.26 12.46 -21.82
CA ALA A 282 18.84 13.24 -20.66
C ALA A 282 20.03 13.63 -19.76
N PHE A 283 20.94 12.69 -19.49
CA PHE A 283 22.13 12.97 -18.70
C PHE A 283 23.07 13.95 -19.40
N VAL A 284 23.43 13.71 -20.66
CA VAL A 284 24.34 14.59 -21.42
C VAL A 284 23.75 15.99 -21.50
N LEU A 285 22.46 16.14 -21.81
CA LEU A 285 21.78 17.44 -21.82
C LEU A 285 21.84 18.11 -20.45
N ARG A 286 21.57 17.40 -19.35
CA ARG A 286 21.64 17.96 -17.99
C ARG A 286 23.03 18.50 -17.65
N GLN A 287 24.09 17.77 -17.99
CA GLN A 287 25.46 18.23 -17.72
C GLN A 287 25.85 19.38 -18.65
N LEU A 288 25.46 19.36 -19.93
CA LEU A 288 25.69 20.45 -20.86
C LEU A 288 24.96 21.74 -20.46
N ILE A 289 23.75 21.65 -19.89
CA ILE A 289 23.02 22.79 -19.32
C ILE A 289 23.89 23.48 -18.27
N SER A 290 24.47 22.71 -17.34
CA SER A 290 25.39 23.24 -16.34
C SER A 290 26.64 23.85 -16.97
N CYS A 291 27.21 23.22 -18.01
CA CYS A 291 28.38 23.79 -18.71
C CYS A 291 28.06 25.13 -19.38
N VAL A 292 26.88 25.28 -20.01
CA VAL A 292 26.49 26.52 -20.67
C VAL A 292 26.13 27.61 -19.66
N ASP A 293 25.49 27.26 -18.54
CA ASP A 293 25.19 28.19 -17.44
C ASP A 293 26.48 28.80 -16.82
N MET A 294 27.54 27.99 -16.73
CA MET A 294 28.86 28.45 -16.29
C MET A 294 29.57 29.40 -17.28
N SER A 295 29.08 29.53 -18.53
CA SER A 295 29.74 30.30 -19.59
C SER A 295 28.79 31.31 -20.25
N PRO A 296 28.89 32.62 -19.95
CA PRO A 296 27.93 33.63 -20.42
C PRO A 296 27.97 33.92 -21.93
N ASP A 297 29.03 33.55 -22.65
CA ASP A 297 29.19 33.81 -24.10
C ASP A 297 28.52 32.76 -25.00
N LEU A 298 28.10 31.61 -24.44
CA LEU A 298 27.46 30.54 -25.19
C LEU A 298 25.95 30.78 -25.22
N SER A 299 25.45 31.24 -26.37
CA SER A 299 24.01 31.42 -26.55
C SER A 299 23.28 30.07 -26.38
N ALA A 300 22.26 30.04 -25.52
CA ALA A 300 21.40 28.86 -25.31
C ALA A 300 20.74 28.33 -26.60
N SER A 301 20.74 29.13 -27.68
CA SER A 301 20.20 28.79 -29.01
C SER A 301 20.69 27.45 -29.58
N THR A 302 21.87 26.95 -29.18
CA THR A 302 22.38 25.63 -29.57
C THR A 302 21.44 24.49 -29.14
N PHE A 303 20.67 24.68 -28.07
CA PHE A 303 19.68 23.70 -27.60
C PHE A 303 18.32 23.85 -28.26
N LYS A 304 18.06 24.88 -29.08
CA LYS A 304 16.73 25.13 -29.65
C LYS A 304 16.27 24.00 -30.58
N SER A 305 17.18 23.42 -31.37
CA SER A 305 16.88 22.24 -32.20
C SER A 305 16.51 21.03 -31.33
N GLN A 306 17.21 20.83 -30.22
CA GLN A 306 16.97 19.73 -29.29
C GLN A 306 15.66 19.92 -28.52
N PHE A 307 15.34 21.16 -28.12
CA PHE A 307 14.05 21.51 -27.55
C PHE A 307 12.91 21.08 -28.49
N LEU A 308 12.92 21.54 -29.76
CA LEU A 308 11.86 21.23 -30.71
C LEU A 308 11.72 19.72 -30.98
N ASN A 309 12.85 18.99 -31.02
CA ASN A 309 12.84 17.53 -31.18
C ASN A 309 12.29 16.80 -29.94
N HIS A 310 12.60 17.29 -28.74
CA HIS A 310 12.33 16.57 -27.50
C HIS A 310 11.00 16.95 -26.82
N VAL A 311 10.40 18.10 -27.18
CA VAL A 311 9.06 18.46 -26.71
C VAL A 311 8.05 17.36 -27.08
N ALA A 312 8.13 16.79 -28.27
CA ALA A 312 7.19 15.74 -28.72
C ALA A 312 7.46 14.34 -28.13
N THR A 313 8.42 14.17 -27.22
CA THR A 313 8.77 12.85 -26.66
C THR A 313 7.66 12.28 -25.77
N THR A 314 7.68 10.95 -25.60
CA THR A 314 6.86 10.22 -24.63
C THR A 314 7.66 9.79 -23.40
N ASP A 315 8.99 9.97 -23.43
CA ASP A 315 9.87 9.66 -22.33
C ASP A 315 9.92 10.83 -21.34
N ILE A 316 9.58 10.54 -20.09
CA ILE A 316 9.49 11.50 -18.99
C ILE A 316 10.85 12.04 -18.60
N GLY A 317 11.91 11.24 -18.70
CA GLY A 317 13.26 11.72 -18.40
C GLY A 317 13.65 12.86 -19.35
N LEU A 318 13.37 12.71 -20.63
CA LEU A 318 13.62 13.74 -21.64
C LEU A 318 12.70 14.94 -21.47
N LEU A 319 11.41 14.72 -21.24
CA LEU A 319 10.46 15.80 -20.97
C LEU A 319 10.86 16.64 -19.75
N HIS A 320 11.38 16.00 -18.70
CA HIS A 320 11.91 16.69 -17.53
C HIS A 320 13.14 17.54 -17.86
N THR A 321 14.06 17.04 -18.70
CA THR A 321 15.21 17.86 -19.14
C THR A 321 14.80 19.05 -19.99
N VAL A 322 13.70 18.96 -20.75
CA VAL A 322 13.11 20.09 -21.47
C VAL A 322 12.56 21.14 -20.50
N LEU A 323 11.91 20.71 -19.42
CA LEU A 323 11.48 21.62 -18.34
C LEU A 323 12.67 22.25 -17.61
N GLN A 324 13.76 21.51 -17.42
CA GLN A 324 14.99 22.04 -16.85
C GLN A 324 15.62 23.11 -17.75
N LEU A 325 15.65 22.88 -19.07
CA LEU A 325 16.08 23.89 -20.06
C LEU A 325 15.24 25.16 -19.95
N LYS A 326 13.91 25.03 -19.79
CA LYS A 326 13.03 26.16 -19.54
C LYS A 326 13.37 26.87 -18.22
N SER A 327 13.59 26.13 -17.14
CA SER A 327 13.84 26.72 -15.81
C SER A 327 15.15 27.53 -15.77
N GLN A 328 16.16 27.14 -16.54
CA GLN A 328 17.49 27.76 -16.54
C GLN A 328 17.63 28.85 -17.61
N PHE A 329 17.14 28.62 -18.83
CA PHE A 329 17.32 29.53 -19.98
C PHE A 329 16.02 30.10 -20.53
N GLY A 330 14.94 30.09 -19.74
CA GLY A 330 13.56 30.42 -20.15
C GLY A 330 13.43 31.58 -21.14
N PRO A 331 13.77 32.83 -20.76
CA PRO A 331 13.60 34.00 -21.62
C PRO A 331 14.58 34.05 -22.80
N ASP A 332 15.73 33.40 -22.69
CA ASP A 332 16.79 33.46 -23.71
C ASP A 332 16.66 32.37 -24.79
N LEU A 333 15.99 31.25 -24.46
CA LEU A 333 15.85 30.09 -25.33
C LEU A 333 14.46 29.96 -25.97
N LEU A 334 13.41 30.23 -25.20
CA LEU A 334 12.03 29.92 -25.58
C LEU A 334 11.28 31.18 -26.02
N SER A 335 10.65 31.09 -27.18
CA SER A 335 9.66 32.10 -27.56
C SER A 335 8.31 31.81 -26.91
N ASP A 336 7.41 32.79 -26.92
CA ASP A 336 6.08 32.61 -26.35
C ASP A 336 5.30 31.44 -26.98
N VAL A 337 5.52 31.20 -28.29
CA VAL A 337 4.92 30.08 -29.03
C VAL A 337 5.48 28.73 -28.57
N ASP A 338 6.77 28.70 -28.22
CA ASP A 338 7.45 27.49 -27.76
C ASP A 338 6.94 27.07 -26.37
N GLU A 339 6.65 28.04 -25.49
CA GLU A 339 6.04 27.78 -24.18
C GLU A 339 4.61 27.26 -24.29
N ASP A 340 3.82 27.85 -25.19
CA ASP A 340 2.44 27.39 -25.45
C ASP A 340 2.44 25.96 -26.00
N LEU A 341 3.40 25.60 -26.86
CA LEU A 341 3.58 24.24 -27.35
C LEU A 341 3.92 23.26 -26.21
N LEU A 342 4.83 23.66 -25.32
CA LEU A 342 5.23 22.85 -24.16
C LEU A 342 4.04 22.60 -23.22
N LEU A 343 3.29 23.65 -22.88
CA LEU A 343 2.09 23.54 -22.03
C LEU A 343 1.01 22.64 -22.67
N ARG A 344 0.74 22.81 -23.97
CA ARG A 344 -0.19 21.94 -24.72
C ARG A 344 0.23 20.47 -24.63
N ARG A 345 1.52 20.20 -24.76
CA ARG A 345 2.05 18.84 -24.72
C ARG A 345 1.98 18.23 -23.33
N LEU A 346 2.33 18.98 -22.28
CA LEU A 346 2.19 18.55 -20.90
C LEU A 346 0.74 18.18 -20.55
N LEU A 347 -0.21 19.03 -20.93
CA LEU A 347 -1.64 18.76 -20.72
C LEU A 347 -2.12 17.55 -21.51
N THR A 348 -1.67 17.40 -22.76
CA THR A 348 -2.02 16.22 -23.57
C THR A 348 -1.49 14.93 -22.94
N PHE A 349 -0.26 14.95 -22.42
CA PHE A 349 0.36 13.79 -21.78
C PHE A 349 -0.29 13.47 -20.43
N ALA A 350 -0.57 14.49 -19.61
CA ALA A 350 -1.22 14.37 -18.32
C ALA A 350 -2.67 13.82 -18.42
N ASN A 351 -3.32 13.99 -19.57
CA ASN A 351 -4.67 13.49 -19.85
C ASN A 351 -4.71 12.18 -20.66
N HIS A 352 -3.57 11.66 -21.12
CA HIS A 352 -3.58 10.50 -22.01
C HIS A 352 -3.86 9.21 -21.23
N PRO A 353 -4.93 8.44 -21.55
CA PRO A 353 -5.36 7.29 -20.73
C PRO A 353 -4.37 6.11 -20.76
N CYS A 354 -3.54 5.98 -21.81
CA CYS A 354 -2.56 4.90 -21.88
C CYS A 354 -1.26 5.16 -21.10
N VAL A 355 -1.10 6.33 -20.48
CA VAL A 355 0.08 6.66 -19.67
C VAL A 355 -0.15 6.21 -18.23
N ALA A 356 0.88 5.71 -17.56
CA ALA A 356 0.76 5.25 -16.17
C ALA A 356 0.35 6.39 -15.22
N VAL A 357 -0.48 6.08 -14.22
CA VAL A 357 -1.04 7.07 -13.26
C VAL A 357 0.05 7.93 -12.60
N LEU A 358 1.13 7.31 -12.12
CA LEU A 358 2.25 8.01 -11.48
C LEU A 358 2.90 9.06 -12.40
N GLN A 359 2.98 8.74 -13.69
CA GLN A 359 3.56 9.62 -14.69
C GLN A 359 2.65 10.81 -15.00
N ARG A 360 1.33 10.58 -15.06
CA ARG A 360 0.34 11.64 -15.23
C ARG A 360 0.32 12.58 -14.01
N LEU A 361 0.35 12.03 -12.79
CA LEU A 361 0.45 12.80 -11.55
C LEU A 361 1.71 13.67 -11.50
N LEU A 362 2.86 13.13 -11.93
CA LEU A 362 4.10 13.92 -12.02
C LEU A 362 3.94 15.11 -12.99
N CYS A 363 3.27 14.91 -14.12
CA CYS A 363 2.98 16.01 -15.05
C CYS A 363 2.01 17.05 -14.46
N TRP A 364 0.99 16.62 -13.71
CA TRP A 364 0.13 17.54 -12.97
C TRP A 364 0.90 18.34 -11.91
N HIS A 365 1.85 17.71 -11.22
CA HIS A 365 2.73 18.39 -10.29
C HIS A 365 3.60 19.45 -11.01
N TRP A 366 4.14 19.15 -12.19
CA TRP A 366 4.88 20.13 -12.99
C TRP A 366 4.00 21.30 -13.47
N ILE A 367 2.73 21.06 -13.76
CA ILE A 367 1.79 22.12 -14.17
C ILE A 367 1.43 23.02 -12.98
N LEU A 368 1.23 22.45 -11.79
CA LEU A 368 0.91 23.20 -10.56
C LEU A 368 2.09 24.03 -10.03
N HIS A 369 3.32 23.58 -10.30
CA HIS A 369 4.56 24.27 -9.94
C HIS A 369 5.29 24.82 -11.18
N TYR A 370 4.53 25.28 -12.17
CA TYR A 370 5.13 25.78 -13.39
C TYR A 370 5.89 27.08 -13.11
N THR A 371 7.22 27.05 -13.26
CA THR A 371 8.10 28.20 -13.01
C THR A 371 7.79 29.30 -14.03
N THR A 372 6.96 30.25 -13.63
CA THR A 372 6.94 31.59 -14.24
C THR A 372 8.04 32.40 -13.57
N ASP A 373 8.64 33.38 -14.27
CA ASP A 373 9.88 34.14 -13.97
C ASP A 373 10.02 34.78 -12.56
N LYS A 374 9.15 34.47 -11.60
CA LYS A 374 9.20 34.93 -10.22
C LYS A 374 9.12 33.73 -9.29
N GLN A 375 10.18 33.52 -8.52
CA GLN A 375 10.24 32.59 -7.40
C GLN A 375 9.07 32.86 -6.44
N THR A 376 7.96 32.16 -6.66
CA THR A 376 6.84 32.10 -5.74
C THR A 376 6.82 30.68 -5.22
N SER A 377 7.10 30.54 -3.93
CA SER A 377 7.07 29.27 -3.20
C SER A 377 5.63 28.80 -2.95
N GLY A 378 4.84 28.75 -4.01
CA GLY A 378 3.42 28.38 -3.98
C GLY A 378 2.98 27.70 -5.27
N GLU A 379 1.85 26.99 -5.21
CA GLU A 379 1.21 26.43 -6.40
C GLU A 379 0.59 27.56 -7.22
N VAL A 380 1.05 27.69 -8.46
CA VAL A 380 0.59 28.74 -9.37
C VAL A 380 0.37 28.11 -10.73
N ILE A 381 -0.81 28.37 -11.29
CA ILE A 381 -1.13 27.90 -12.63
C ILE A 381 -0.53 28.86 -13.66
N PRO A 382 0.05 28.33 -14.76
CA PRO A 382 0.57 29.18 -15.81
C PRO A 382 -0.50 30.15 -16.32
N ALA A 383 -0.22 31.45 -16.27
CA ALA A 383 -1.12 32.51 -16.74
C ALA A 383 -1.49 32.40 -18.23
N ARG A 384 -0.72 31.60 -18.99
CA ARG A 384 -0.91 31.31 -20.43
C ARG A 384 -1.86 30.15 -20.72
N LEU A 385 -2.52 29.58 -19.71
CA LEU A 385 -3.62 28.66 -19.97
C LEU A 385 -4.87 29.45 -20.40
N TYR A 386 -5.12 29.53 -21.70
CA TYR A 386 -6.30 30.21 -22.24
C TYR A 386 -7.08 29.33 -23.23
N GLY A 387 -8.38 29.59 -23.36
CA GLY A 387 -9.26 28.98 -24.35
C GLY A 387 -9.40 27.45 -24.22
N PRO A 388 -9.16 26.66 -25.29
CA PRO A 388 -9.42 25.21 -25.33
C PRO A 388 -8.49 24.38 -24.45
N LEU A 389 -7.47 24.99 -23.83
CA LEU A 389 -6.59 24.31 -22.88
C LEU A 389 -7.21 24.21 -21.49
N VAL A 390 -8.11 25.12 -21.15
CA VAL A 390 -8.82 25.11 -19.85
C VAL A 390 -9.76 23.91 -19.78
N SER A 391 -10.38 23.51 -20.90
CA SER A 391 -11.24 22.32 -20.94
C SER A 391 -10.47 21.01 -20.62
N GLN A 392 -9.15 21.00 -20.79
CA GLN A 392 -8.30 19.85 -20.47
C GLN A 392 -7.92 19.77 -18.98
N LEU A 393 -8.24 20.80 -18.18
CA LEU A 393 -8.07 20.77 -16.72
C LEU A 393 -9.20 20.01 -16.02
N PHE A 394 -10.35 19.85 -16.67
CA PHE A 394 -11.50 19.20 -16.07
C PHE A 394 -11.30 17.68 -15.94
N PRO A 395 -11.83 17.07 -14.87
CA PRO A 395 -11.80 15.62 -14.71
C PRO A 395 -12.49 14.88 -15.87
N GLN A 396 -11.90 13.76 -16.28
CA GLN A 396 -12.38 12.85 -17.31
C GLN A 396 -12.73 11.48 -16.70
N VAL A 397 -13.54 10.69 -17.42
CA VAL A 397 -14.03 9.38 -16.96
C VAL A 397 -12.91 8.37 -16.69
N PHE A 398 -11.77 8.50 -17.37
CA PHE A 398 -10.60 7.60 -17.24
C PHE A 398 -9.54 8.08 -16.25
N ASP A 399 -9.83 9.13 -15.48
CA ASP A 399 -8.91 9.61 -14.47
C ASP A 399 -8.92 8.69 -13.25
N HIS A 400 -7.74 8.49 -12.66
CA HIS A 400 -7.67 7.84 -11.36
C HIS A 400 -8.14 8.80 -10.27
N MET A 401 -8.66 8.29 -9.15
CA MET A 401 -9.24 9.11 -8.07
C MET A 401 -8.26 10.16 -7.52
N THR A 402 -6.98 9.81 -7.38
CA THR A 402 -5.95 10.78 -6.93
C THR A 402 -5.69 11.88 -7.96
N GLU A 403 -5.80 11.57 -9.26
CA GLU A 403 -5.65 12.57 -10.33
C GLU A 403 -6.84 13.52 -10.36
N MET A 404 -8.05 13.01 -10.09
CA MET A 404 -9.25 13.86 -10.00
C MET A 404 -9.07 14.94 -8.94
N VAL A 405 -8.52 14.62 -7.77
CA VAL A 405 -8.21 15.64 -6.73
C VAL A 405 -7.26 16.70 -7.29
N THR A 406 -6.16 16.29 -7.92
CA THR A 406 -5.18 17.24 -8.46
C THR A 406 -5.75 18.11 -9.58
N LYS A 407 -6.63 17.57 -10.41
CA LYS A 407 -7.33 18.30 -11.47
C LYS A 407 -8.35 19.28 -10.90
N LEU A 408 -9.18 18.84 -9.95
CA LEU A 408 -10.14 19.72 -9.27
C LEU A 408 -9.42 20.86 -8.55
N ARG A 409 -8.26 20.58 -7.92
CA ARG A 409 -7.37 21.58 -7.34
C ARG A 409 -6.86 22.57 -8.39
N ALA A 410 -6.42 22.07 -9.55
CA ALA A 410 -5.96 22.91 -10.64
C ALA A 410 -7.10 23.81 -11.17
N VAL A 411 -8.31 23.27 -11.35
CA VAL A 411 -9.47 24.06 -11.73
C VAL A 411 -9.73 25.16 -10.69
N SER A 412 -9.72 24.83 -9.40
CA SER A 412 -9.90 25.81 -8.31
C SER A 412 -8.90 26.96 -8.36
N LEU A 413 -7.61 26.65 -8.55
CA LEU A 413 -6.55 27.65 -8.63
C LEU A 413 -6.68 28.54 -9.88
N TYR A 414 -7.09 27.97 -11.02
CA TYR A 414 -7.22 28.72 -12.27
C TYR A 414 -8.32 29.79 -12.17
N TYR A 415 -9.47 29.41 -11.59
CA TYR A 415 -10.59 30.33 -11.39
C TYR A 415 -10.32 31.33 -10.25
N ALA A 416 -9.48 31.00 -9.27
CA ALA A 416 -9.05 31.93 -8.22
C ALA A 416 -8.16 33.06 -8.79
N THR A 417 -7.31 32.76 -9.77
CA THR A 417 -6.36 33.74 -10.34
C THR A 417 -6.95 34.59 -11.48
N ASN A 418 -7.85 34.03 -12.29
CA ASN A 418 -8.18 34.61 -13.61
C ASN A 418 -9.63 35.12 -13.76
N THR A 419 -10.55 34.85 -12.82
CA THR A 419 -11.98 35.16 -13.01
C THR A 419 -12.63 35.82 -11.79
N PRO A 420 -13.67 36.65 -11.97
CA PRO A 420 -14.45 37.17 -10.86
C PRO A 420 -15.23 36.06 -10.14
N PRO A 421 -15.44 36.18 -8.81
CA PRO A 421 -15.89 35.09 -7.93
C PRO A 421 -17.29 34.55 -8.23
N ASP A 422 -18.17 35.28 -8.92
CA ASP A 422 -19.56 34.83 -9.13
C ASP A 422 -19.71 33.88 -10.34
N SER A 423 -18.81 33.97 -11.32
CA SER A 423 -18.82 33.11 -12.52
C SER A 423 -18.13 31.76 -12.28
N SER A 424 -17.20 31.71 -11.34
CA SER A 424 -16.42 30.51 -11.00
C SER A 424 -17.23 29.47 -10.23
N LEU A 425 -18.22 29.89 -9.44
CA LEU A 425 -18.99 28.99 -8.56
C LEU A 425 -19.72 27.88 -9.33
N GLN A 426 -20.46 28.24 -10.39
CA GLN A 426 -21.21 27.25 -11.18
C GLN A 426 -20.28 26.21 -11.80
N VAL A 427 -19.16 26.67 -12.37
CA VAL A 427 -18.19 25.78 -13.01
C VAL A 427 -17.49 24.85 -12.01
N LEU A 428 -17.18 25.35 -10.82
CA LEU A 428 -16.58 24.53 -9.76
C LEU A 428 -17.54 23.45 -9.28
N ILE A 429 -18.81 23.78 -9.04
CA ILE A 429 -19.82 22.80 -8.61
C ILE A 429 -20.11 21.79 -9.73
N ASP A 430 -20.25 22.24 -10.98
CA ASP A 430 -20.44 21.35 -12.14
C ASP A 430 -19.28 20.37 -12.33
N SER A 431 -18.05 20.77 -11.95
CA SER A 431 -16.88 19.88 -12.03
C SER A 431 -16.89 18.73 -11.01
N LEU A 432 -17.66 18.87 -9.92
CA LEU A 432 -17.81 17.82 -8.90
C LEU A 432 -18.80 16.71 -9.29
N VAL A 433 -19.62 16.91 -10.34
CA VAL A 433 -20.71 16.01 -10.72
C VAL A 433 -20.26 14.56 -10.91
N CYS A 434 -19.05 14.33 -11.44
CA CYS A 434 -18.49 13.00 -11.65
C CYS A 434 -18.31 12.22 -10.33
N VAL A 435 -17.85 12.88 -9.28
CA VAL A 435 -17.60 12.26 -7.96
C VAL A 435 -18.87 12.30 -7.11
N GLN A 436 -19.63 13.38 -7.17
CA GLN A 436 -20.86 13.59 -6.43
C GLN A 436 -21.88 12.48 -6.69
N LYS A 437 -22.10 12.08 -7.95
CA LYS A 437 -23.05 11.01 -8.29
C LYS A 437 -22.67 9.66 -7.65
N SER A 438 -21.38 9.36 -7.59
CA SER A 438 -20.88 8.11 -6.99
C SER A 438 -21.12 8.10 -5.46
N VAL A 439 -20.88 9.25 -4.81
CA VAL A 439 -21.13 9.41 -3.36
C VAL A 439 -22.63 9.41 -3.05
N GLN A 440 -23.46 10.03 -3.90
CA GLN A 440 -24.93 9.98 -3.78
C GLN A 440 -25.51 8.56 -3.91
N GLN A 441 -24.80 7.65 -4.60
CA GLN A 441 -25.16 6.23 -4.68
C GLN A 441 -24.66 5.40 -3.49
N GLY A 442 -23.97 6.02 -2.52
CA GLY A 442 -23.49 5.33 -1.31
C GLY A 442 -22.15 4.60 -1.48
N VAL A 443 -21.36 4.94 -2.51
CA VAL A 443 -20.05 4.31 -2.71
C VAL A 443 -19.03 4.85 -1.70
N GLU A 444 -18.59 3.98 -0.79
CA GLU A 444 -17.58 4.26 0.22
C GLU A 444 -16.14 4.21 -0.33
N GLY A 445 -15.19 4.77 0.42
CA GLY A 445 -13.75 4.70 0.13
C GLY A 445 -13.20 5.96 -0.57
N GLN A 446 -12.37 5.76 -1.60
CA GLN A 446 -11.61 6.85 -2.24
C GLN A 446 -12.52 7.94 -2.83
N SER A 447 -13.69 7.59 -3.39
CA SER A 447 -14.63 8.57 -3.97
C SER A 447 -15.15 9.60 -2.98
N ALA A 448 -15.47 9.16 -1.76
CA ALA A 448 -15.86 10.07 -0.70
C ALA A 448 -14.68 10.99 -0.33
N GLN A 449 -13.50 10.42 -0.08
CA GLN A 449 -12.30 11.20 0.27
C GLN A 449 -11.99 12.27 -0.78
N VAL A 450 -12.06 11.94 -2.07
CA VAL A 450 -11.86 12.91 -3.17
C VAL A 450 -12.87 14.06 -3.10
N LEU A 451 -14.15 13.76 -2.87
CA LEU A 451 -15.19 14.79 -2.76
C LEU A 451 -14.92 15.73 -1.57
N PHE A 452 -14.71 15.18 -0.38
CA PHE A 452 -14.46 15.98 0.83
C PHE A 452 -13.17 16.81 0.72
N GLN A 453 -12.09 16.24 0.16
CA GLN A 453 -10.86 16.98 -0.11
C GLN A 453 -11.04 18.10 -1.13
N ALA A 454 -11.82 17.88 -2.20
CA ALA A 454 -12.11 18.91 -3.19
C ALA A 454 -12.96 20.04 -2.59
N LEU A 455 -13.99 19.72 -1.80
CA LEU A 455 -14.83 20.72 -1.10
C LEU A 455 -13.99 21.57 -0.15
N PHE A 456 -13.08 20.94 0.61
CA PHE A 456 -12.14 21.64 1.48
C PHE A 456 -11.23 22.60 0.71
N GLN A 457 -10.65 22.13 -0.40
CA GLN A 457 -9.78 22.95 -1.24
C GLN A 457 -10.54 24.13 -1.87
N TYR A 458 -11.77 23.93 -2.30
CA TYR A 458 -12.60 25.01 -2.84
C TYR A 458 -12.89 26.06 -1.78
N TYR A 459 -13.25 25.62 -0.56
CA TYR A 459 -13.48 26.53 0.57
C TYR A 459 -12.22 27.33 0.93
N ARG A 460 -11.07 26.65 1.02
CA ARG A 460 -9.77 27.27 1.34
C ARG A 460 -9.36 28.35 0.33
N GLN A 461 -9.71 28.19 -0.94
CA GLN A 461 -9.27 29.10 -1.99
C GLN A 461 -10.26 30.24 -2.26
N HIS A 462 -11.58 30.00 -2.12
CA HIS A 462 -12.60 30.93 -2.60
C HIS A 462 -13.36 31.72 -1.52
N HIS A 463 -13.29 31.35 -0.23
CA HIS A 463 -13.89 32.06 0.94
C HIS A 463 -15.28 32.72 0.74
N SER A 464 -16.07 32.28 -0.25
CA SER A 464 -17.29 32.94 -0.68
C SER A 464 -18.47 32.40 0.12
N PRO A 465 -19.37 33.26 0.64
CA PRO A 465 -20.55 32.81 1.37
C PRO A 465 -21.52 32.02 0.48
N ALA A 466 -21.56 32.30 -0.84
CA ALA A 466 -22.39 31.57 -1.78
C ALA A 466 -21.86 30.13 -2.01
N LEU A 467 -20.54 29.95 -2.01
CA LEU A 467 -19.92 28.62 -2.08
C LEU A 467 -20.22 27.82 -0.80
N ALA A 468 -20.09 28.46 0.37
CA ALA A 468 -20.37 27.82 1.65
C ALA A 468 -21.81 27.29 1.74
N ALA A 469 -22.79 28.06 1.26
CA ALA A 469 -24.19 27.64 1.19
C ALA A 469 -24.41 26.42 0.28
N GLU A 470 -23.72 26.36 -0.86
CA GLU A 470 -23.83 25.23 -1.78
C GLU A 470 -23.12 23.97 -1.24
N ILE A 471 -21.96 24.14 -0.59
CA ILE A 471 -21.29 23.04 0.11
C ILE A 471 -22.19 22.51 1.23
N GLN A 472 -22.82 23.39 2.01
CA GLN A 472 -23.79 22.99 3.03
C GLN A 472 -24.94 22.18 2.44
N ARG A 473 -25.54 22.63 1.33
CA ARG A 473 -26.61 21.89 0.64
C ARG A 473 -26.15 20.50 0.22
N LEU A 474 -24.98 20.39 -0.40
CA LEU A 474 -24.39 19.12 -0.85
C LEU A 474 -24.09 18.16 0.31
N LEU A 475 -23.52 18.66 1.40
CA LEU A 475 -23.21 17.86 2.59
C LEU A 475 -24.47 17.36 3.28
N LEU A 476 -25.49 18.22 3.40
CA LEU A 476 -26.80 17.81 3.93
C LEU A 476 -27.40 16.72 3.06
N ASP A 477 -27.47 16.90 1.74
CA ASP A 477 -27.99 15.86 0.84
C ASP A 477 -27.24 14.52 1.04
N VAL A 478 -25.91 14.53 1.02
CA VAL A 478 -25.10 13.29 1.15
C VAL A 478 -25.32 12.58 2.49
N VAL A 479 -25.29 13.31 3.60
CA VAL A 479 -25.43 12.72 4.95
C VAL A 479 -26.86 12.24 5.22
N LEU A 480 -27.87 12.94 4.69
CA LEU A 480 -29.27 12.55 4.84
C LEU A 480 -29.62 11.27 4.08
N PHE A 481 -29.04 11.05 2.90
CA PHE A 481 -29.22 9.81 2.15
C PHE A 481 -28.31 8.68 2.65
N HIS A 482 -27.10 8.99 3.13
CA HIS A 482 -26.10 8.02 3.57
C HIS A 482 -25.39 8.49 4.86
N PRO A 483 -25.89 8.08 6.05
CA PRO A 483 -25.35 8.51 7.36
C PRO A 483 -23.87 8.14 7.59
N LYS A 484 -23.35 7.20 6.82
CA LYS A 484 -21.98 6.70 6.93
C LYS A 484 -20.90 7.76 6.65
N PHE A 485 -21.24 8.82 5.90
CA PHE A 485 -20.30 9.89 5.58
C PHE A 485 -20.15 10.95 6.68
N VAL A 486 -20.78 10.76 7.85
CA VAL A 486 -20.68 11.68 8.99
C VAL A 486 -19.24 11.87 9.44
N ALA A 487 -18.44 10.81 9.52
CA ALA A 487 -17.04 10.91 9.97
C ALA A 487 -16.22 11.85 9.07
N HIS A 488 -16.38 11.73 7.75
CA HIS A 488 -15.74 12.63 6.78
C HIS A 488 -16.28 14.07 6.84
N THR A 489 -17.55 14.24 7.20
CA THR A 489 -18.15 15.56 7.38
C THR A 489 -17.57 16.24 8.61
N ILE A 490 -17.43 15.52 9.73
CA ILE A 490 -16.83 16.04 10.96
C ILE A 490 -15.36 16.45 10.71
N ASP A 491 -14.58 15.60 10.04
CA ASP A 491 -13.18 15.90 9.68
C ASP A 491 -13.05 17.16 8.80
N LEU A 492 -13.96 17.34 7.83
CA LEU A 492 -14.04 18.56 7.03
C LEU A 492 -14.36 19.78 7.91
N LEU A 493 -15.31 19.66 8.84
CA LEU A 493 -15.69 20.76 9.73
C LEU A 493 -14.57 21.15 10.69
N ASP A 494 -13.87 20.16 11.24
CA ASP A 494 -12.69 20.37 12.10
C ASP A 494 -11.58 21.10 11.33
N SER A 495 -11.32 20.66 10.11
CA SER A 495 -10.33 21.31 9.23
C SER A 495 -10.72 22.74 8.86
N VAL A 496 -12.01 23.04 8.71
CA VAL A 496 -12.52 24.40 8.45
C VAL A 496 -12.44 25.28 9.71
N GLU A 497 -12.68 24.71 10.89
CA GLU A 497 -12.55 25.37 12.19
C GLU A 497 -11.09 25.78 12.46
N GLU A 498 -10.11 24.92 12.11
CA GLU A 498 -8.68 25.23 12.20
C GLU A 498 -8.25 26.36 11.25
N LEU A 499 -8.74 26.36 10.01
CA LEU A 499 -8.38 27.39 9.01
C LEU A 499 -9.08 28.73 9.24
N THR A 500 -10.35 28.70 9.68
CA THR A 500 -11.22 29.88 9.79
C THR A 500 -12.12 29.77 11.04
N PRO A 501 -11.61 30.16 12.23
CA PRO A 501 -12.35 30.02 13.49
C PRO A 501 -13.61 30.90 13.56
N ASP A 502 -13.69 31.98 12.77
CA ASP A 502 -14.82 32.91 12.75
C ASP A 502 -15.94 32.52 11.77
N SER A 503 -15.83 31.38 11.06
CA SER A 503 -16.84 30.99 10.06
C SER A 503 -18.13 30.46 10.71
N PRO A 504 -19.33 30.89 10.26
CA PRO A 504 -20.60 30.35 10.73
C PRO A 504 -20.92 28.96 10.15
N MET A 505 -20.20 28.52 9.12
CA MET A 505 -20.52 27.33 8.33
C MET A 505 -20.57 26.02 9.15
N PRO A 506 -19.61 25.70 10.04
CA PRO A 506 -19.69 24.49 10.85
C PRO A 506 -20.91 24.43 11.78
N VAL A 507 -21.26 25.57 12.38
CA VAL A 507 -22.41 25.70 13.28
C VAL A 507 -23.72 25.54 12.51
N GLU A 508 -23.83 26.13 11.33
CA GLU A 508 -25.03 26.03 10.49
C GLU A 508 -25.26 24.61 9.95
N ILE A 509 -24.19 23.92 9.51
CA ILE A 509 -24.27 22.53 9.02
C ILE A 509 -24.66 21.58 10.17
N LEU A 510 -23.95 21.64 11.30
CA LEU A 510 -24.25 20.78 12.45
C LEU A 510 -25.63 21.08 13.04
N GLY A 511 -26.02 22.35 13.14
CA GLY A 511 -27.36 22.73 13.58
C GLY A 511 -28.47 22.19 12.66
N ALA A 512 -28.26 22.21 11.34
CA ALA A 512 -29.20 21.62 10.39
C ALA A 512 -29.28 20.09 10.50
N LEU A 513 -28.14 19.41 10.66
CA LEU A 513 -28.10 17.96 10.87
C LEU A 513 -28.77 17.55 12.19
N VAL A 514 -28.47 18.22 13.31
CA VAL A 514 -29.12 17.97 14.61
C VAL A 514 -30.63 18.15 14.49
N ASN A 515 -31.10 19.24 13.88
CA ASN A 515 -32.52 19.47 13.67
C ASN A 515 -33.20 18.39 12.83
N HIS A 516 -32.49 17.78 11.87
CA HIS A 516 -32.99 16.64 11.13
C HIS A 516 -33.05 15.39 12.01
N THR A 517 -31.96 15.05 12.72
CA THR A 517 -31.89 13.85 13.59
C THR A 517 -33.00 13.84 14.64
N VAL A 518 -33.25 14.97 15.29
CA VAL A 518 -34.29 15.12 16.33
C VAL A 518 -35.70 14.94 15.76
N LYS A 519 -35.91 15.25 14.47
CA LYS A 519 -37.21 15.09 13.79
C LYS A 519 -37.41 13.68 13.19
N SER A 520 -36.33 12.93 12.98
CA SER A 520 -36.40 11.57 12.44
C SER A 520 -37.00 10.59 13.45
N SER A 521 -37.69 9.56 12.95
CA SER A 521 -38.32 8.57 13.82
C SER A 521 -37.23 7.71 14.51
N PRO A 522 -37.34 7.41 15.83
CA PRO A 522 -36.34 6.60 16.53
C PRO A 522 -36.15 5.18 15.99
N ARG A 523 -37.10 4.65 15.22
CA ARG A 523 -37.05 3.29 14.65
C ARG A 523 -36.19 3.20 13.39
N ASP A 524 -36.20 4.25 12.58
CA ASP A 524 -35.42 4.29 11.33
C ASP A 524 -33.93 4.56 11.60
N VAL A 525 -33.62 5.13 12.77
CA VAL A 525 -32.28 5.57 13.19
C VAL A 525 -31.46 4.46 13.88
N ILE A 526 -32.10 3.36 14.32
CA ILE A 526 -31.42 2.29 15.09
C ILE A 526 -30.30 1.62 14.26
N ALA A 527 -30.52 1.44 12.96
CA ALA A 527 -29.55 0.78 12.08
C ALA A 527 -28.22 1.56 11.95
N ASP A 528 -28.31 2.90 11.90
CA ASP A 528 -27.16 3.80 11.71
C ASP A 528 -26.87 4.66 12.96
N LEU A 529 -27.28 4.18 14.14
CA LEU A 529 -27.28 4.95 15.39
C LEU A 529 -25.92 5.57 15.71
N GLU A 530 -24.84 4.83 15.48
CA GLU A 530 -23.46 5.26 15.77
C GLU A 530 -23.10 6.57 15.03
N HIS A 531 -23.46 6.67 13.75
CA HIS A 531 -23.20 7.86 12.93
C HIS A 531 -23.99 9.07 13.43
N TYR A 532 -25.24 8.87 13.82
CA TYR A 532 -26.04 9.95 14.40
C TYR A 532 -25.54 10.37 15.78
N MET A 533 -25.02 9.43 16.59
CA MET A 533 -24.38 9.77 17.87
C MET A 533 -23.11 10.61 17.66
N MET A 534 -22.31 10.33 16.64
CA MET A 534 -21.15 11.17 16.29
C MET A 534 -21.56 12.62 15.96
N ILE A 535 -22.67 12.82 15.23
CA ILE A 535 -23.21 14.17 14.96
C ILE A 535 -23.59 14.85 16.27
N LEU A 536 -24.35 14.17 17.14
CA LEU A 536 -24.81 14.73 18.41
C LEU A 536 -23.65 15.04 19.36
N GLU A 537 -22.62 14.20 19.39
CA GLU A 537 -21.41 14.40 20.18
C GLU A 537 -20.64 15.63 19.70
N LYS A 538 -20.37 15.74 18.39
CA LYS A 538 -19.70 16.92 17.83
C LYS A 538 -20.54 18.18 17.99
N ALA A 539 -21.87 18.12 17.83
CA ALA A 539 -22.74 19.26 18.06
C ALA A 539 -22.74 19.71 19.54
N ALA A 540 -22.70 18.76 20.48
CA ALA A 540 -22.55 19.04 21.91
C ALA A 540 -21.17 19.60 22.30
N SER A 541 -20.19 19.57 21.38
CA SER A 541 -18.91 20.26 21.55
C SER A 541 -18.99 21.77 21.29
N MET A 542 -20.00 22.21 20.52
CA MET A 542 -20.16 23.61 20.12
C MET A 542 -21.13 24.35 21.05
N THR A 543 -20.63 25.42 21.69
CA THR A 543 -21.42 26.21 22.65
C THR A 543 -22.58 26.97 22.03
N GLN A 544 -22.58 27.20 20.71
CA GLN A 544 -23.64 27.93 20.01
C GLN A 544 -24.91 27.09 19.74
N ILE A 545 -24.86 25.77 19.82
CA ILE A 545 -26.00 24.87 19.56
C ILE A 545 -26.71 24.53 20.89
N ASP A 546 -28.04 24.63 20.95
CA ASP A 546 -28.80 24.26 22.15
C ASP A 546 -28.82 22.73 22.33
N PRO A 547 -28.32 22.17 23.45
CA PRO A 547 -28.27 20.72 23.66
C PRO A 547 -29.63 20.11 24.05
N LYS A 548 -30.61 20.93 24.46
CA LYS A 548 -31.88 20.43 25.01
C LYS A 548 -32.67 19.51 24.05
N PRO A 549 -32.83 19.81 22.76
CA PRO A 549 -33.52 18.93 21.82
C PRO A 549 -32.83 17.57 21.65
N SER A 550 -31.49 17.55 21.65
CA SER A 550 -30.69 16.33 21.56
C SER A 550 -30.91 15.43 22.77
N VAL A 551 -30.90 15.99 23.98
CA VAL A 551 -31.11 15.22 25.23
C VAL A 551 -32.53 14.62 25.30
N LEU A 552 -33.55 15.39 24.90
CA LEU A 552 -34.93 14.89 24.82
C LEU A 552 -35.08 13.77 23.78
N TYR A 553 -34.36 13.87 22.67
CA TYR A 553 -34.32 12.82 21.66
C TYR A 553 -33.67 11.54 22.22
N LEU A 554 -32.54 11.63 22.93
CA LEU A 554 -31.91 10.49 23.60
C LEU A 554 -32.86 9.79 24.58
N LEU A 555 -33.63 10.56 25.36
CA LEU A 555 -34.63 10.01 26.27
C LEU A 555 -35.73 9.26 25.50
N THR A 556 -36.21 9.84 24.40
CA THR A 556 -37.23 9.23 23.54
C THR A 556 -36.71 7.94 22.90
N LEU A 557 -35.44 7.93 22.48
CA LEU A 557 -34.77 6.79 21.88
C LEU A 557 -34.67 5.62 22.88
N LEU A 558 -34.23 5.88 24.12
CA LEU A 558 -34.16 4.87 25.18
C LEU A 558 -35.53 4.30 25.59
N GLN A 559 -36.60 5.08 25.47
CA GLN A 559 -37.96 4.65 25.85
C GLN A 559 -38.70 3.90 24.74
N THR A 560 -38.38 4.17 23.48
CA THR A 560 -39.16 3.66 22.32
C THR A 560 -38.49 2.51 21.57
N THR A 561 -37.22 2.23 21.86
CA THR A 561 -36.41 1.23 21.17
C THR A 561 -35.89 0.17 22.16
N PRO A 562 -35.58 -1.07 21.70
CA PRO A 562 -35.08 -2.14 22.55
C PRO A 562 -33.59 -1.98 22.96
N LEU A 563 -32.98 -0.79 22.79
CA LEU A 563 -31.55 -0.56 23.03
C LEU A 563 -31.10 -0.90 24.46
N CYS A 564 -31.98 -0.72 25.45
CA CYS A 564 -31.71 -1.07 26.84
C CYS A 564 -31.65 -2.59 27.05
N GLU A 565 -32.46 -3.35 26.30
CA GLU A 565 -32.55 -4.82 26.37
C GLU A 565 -31.47 -5.50 25.50
N GLU A 566 -31.04 -4.88 24.40
CA GLU A 566 -29.97 -5.38 23.53
C GLU A 566 -28.58 -5.36 24.21
N GLY A 567 -28.36 -4.46 25.18
CA GLY A 567 -27.15 -4.46 26.01
C GLY A 567 -25.83 -4.20 25.27
N SER A 568 -25.85 -3.61 24.07
CA SER A 568 -24.63 -3.38 23.28
C SER A 568 -23.69 -2.35 23.94
N TRP A 569 -22.54 -2.81 24.43
CA TRP A 569 -21.51 -1.96 25.06
C TRP A 569 -21.14 -0.73 24.21
N HIS A 570 -20.91 -0.90 22.90
CA HIS A 570 -20.53 0.19 21.99
C HIS A 570 -21.61 1.28 21.88
N ARG A 571 -22.88 0.89 21.70
CA ARG A 571 -24.00 1.84 21.59
C ARG A 571 -24.27 2.55 22.90
N GLY A 572 -24.17 1.83 24.02
CA GLY A 572 -24.29 2.41 25.37
C GLY A 572 -23.20 3.43 25.65
N HIS A 573 -21.95 3.14 25.27
CA HIS A 573 -20.85 4.08 25.43
C HIS A 573 -20.98 5.31 24.52
N ALA A 574 -21.46 5.16 23.28
CA ALA A 574 -21.74 6.29 22.37
C ALA A 574 -22.83 7.22 22.92
N LEU A 575 -23.87 6.68 23.58
CA LEU A 575 -24.86 7.51 24.28
C LEU A 575 -24.25 8.29 25.44
N LEU A 576 -23.41 7.61 26.23
CA LEU A 576 -22.70 8.24 27.35
C LEU A 576 -21.68 9.29 26.90
N SER A 577 -21.04 9.13 25.73
CA SER A 577 -20.11 10.14 25.18
C SER A 577 -20.84 11.43 24.82
N VAL A 578 -22.03 11.33 24.20
CA VAL A 578 -22.91 12.49 23.94
C VAL A 578 -23.31 13.17 25.26
N CYS A 579 -23.74 12.39 26.26
CA CYS A 579 -24.08 12.93 27.59
C CYS A 579 -22.89 13.66 28.24
N ALA A 580 -21.69 13.07 28.18
CA ALA A 580 -20.47 13.66 28.71
C ALA A 580 -20.09 14.97 27.97
N ALA A 581 -20.20 14.99 26.64
CA ALA A 581 -19.95 16.19 25.82
C ALA A 581 -20.90 17.34 26.18
N VAL A 582 -22.20 17.04 26.35
CA VAL A 582 -23.19 18.04 26.78
C VAL A 582 -22.85 18.60 28.17
N MET A 583 -22.53 17.71 29.12
CA MET A 583 -22.17 18.11 30.48
C MET A 583 -20.88 18.93 30.55
N ARG A 584 -19.94 18.70 29.62
CA ARG A 584 -18.65 19.40 29.56
C ARG A 584 -18.78 20.84 29.08
N ASN A 585 -19.54 21.07 28.01
CA ASN A 585 -19.48 22.33 27.27
C ASN A 585 -20.66 23.26 27.54
N HIS A 586 -21.79 22.77 28.07
CA HIS A 586 -22.99 23.59 28.29
C HIS A 586 -23.34 23.73 29.77
N PRO A 587 -23.84 24.91 30.21
CA PRO A 587 -24.23 25.13 31.60
C PRO A 587 -25.40 24.21 32.02
N THR A 588 -25.23 23.53 33.16
CA THR A 588 -26.15 22.49 33.65
C THR A 588 -27.57 22.99 33.94
N THR A 589 -27.79 24.30 34.05
CA THR A 589 -29.09 24.92 34.38
C THR A 589 -30.20 24.64 33.36
N HIS A 590 -29.87 24.39 32.09
CA HIS A 590 -30.86 24.33 31.00
C HIS A 590 -31.36 22.92 30.65
N TYR A 591 -30.62 21.87 31.04
CA TYR A 591 -30.91 20.47 30.68
C TYR A 591 -30.82 19.50 31.87
N PHE A 592 -30.64 20.00 33.10
CA PHE A 592 -30.43 19.19 34.30
C PHE A 592 -31.46 18.07 34.47
N LYS A 593 -32.74 18.39 34.29
CA LYS A 593 -33.84 17.44 34.51
C LYS A 593 -33.83 16.36 33.41
N GLU A 594 -33.81 16.80 32.16
CA GLU A 594 -33.86 15.93 30.98
C GLU A 594 -32.63 15.00 30.92
N MET A 595 -31.43 15.51 31.24
CA MET A 595 -30.21 14.70 31.31
C MET A 595 -30.21 13.75 32.50
N GLY A 596 -30.74 14.19 33.64
CA GLY A 596 -30.95 13.32 34.81
C GLY A 596 -31.87 12.14 34.47
N ASP A 597 -32.94 12.37 33.73
CA ASP A 597 -33.88 11.33 33.30
C ASP A 597 -33.22 10.32 32.33
N VAL A 598 -32.39 10.79 31.40
CA VAL A 598 -31.61 9.91 30.49
C VAL A 598 -30.65 9.02 31.27
N LEU A 599 -29.79 9.60 32.10
CA LEU A 599 -28.79 8.88 32.88
C LEU A 599 -29.43 7.92 33.90
N TYR A 600 -30.56 8.30 34.50
CA TYR A 600 -31.32 7.43 35.39
C TYR A 600 -31.94 6.23 34.65
N THR A 601 -32.45 6.44 33.43
CA THR A 601 -32.98 5.37 32.58
C THR A 601 -31.87 4.38 32.22
N MET A 602 -30.69 4.86 31.81
CA MET A 602 -29.54 4.00 31.52
C MET A 602 -29.04 3.25 32.75
N LEU A 603 -28.99 3.91 33.91
CA LEU A 603 -28.58 3.29 35.18
C LEU A 603 -29.49 2.12 35.61
N THR A 604 -30.79 2.22 35.32
CA THR A 604 -31.81 1.29 35.84
C THR A 604 -32.20 0.19 34.87
N LEU A 605 -32.22 0.48 33.56
CA LEU A 605 -32.79 -0.41 32.56
C LEU A 605 -31.79 -0.99 31.56
N TYR A 606 -30.56 -0.49 31.49
CA TYR A 606 -29.56 -1.00 30.53
C TYR A 606 -28.96 -2.33 31.01
N ASP A 607 -28.85 -3.32 30.12
CA ASP A 607 -28.40 -4.67 30.53
C ASP A 607 -26.90 -4.74 30.86
N ASP A 608 -26.05 -4.02 30.10
CA ASP A 608 -24.61 -3.99 30.33
C ASP A 608 -24.24 -3.36 31.70
N LEU A 609 -23.30 -3.98 32.42
CA LEU A 609 -22.90 -3.54 33.76
C LEU A 609 -21.99 -2.30 33.74
N ASP A 610 -21.07 -2.23 32.78
CA ASP A 610 -20.10 -1.13 32.69
C ASP A 610 -20.79 0.18 32.29
N VAL A 611 -21.68 0.12 31.30
CA VAL A 611 -22.50 1.26 30.88
C VAL A 611 -23.37 1.75 32.05
N ARG A 612 -23.94 0.85 32.85
CA ARG A 612 -24.72 1.23 34.05
C ARG A 612 -23.89 1.91 35.12
N ASP A 613 -22.70 1.40 35.41
CA ASP A 613 -21.82 1.98 36.43
C ASP A 613 -21.26 3.34 35.99
N GLN A 614 -20.94 3.50 34.70
CA GLN A 614 -20.55 4.79 34.14
C GLN A 614 -21.72 5.78 34.13
N ALA A 615 -22.94 5.34 33.80
CA ALA A 615 -24.15 6.16 33.91
C ALA A 615 -24.39 6.58 35.38
N ARG A 616 -24.15 5.70 36.35
CA ARG A 616 -24.21 6.02 37.79
C ARG A 616 -23.23 7.12 38.16
N LEU A 617 -21.99 7.02 37.67
CA LEU A 617 -20.95 8.01 37.91
C LEU A 617 -21.38 9.37 37.35
N TYR A 618 -21.79 9.43 36.09
CA TYR A 618 -22.25 10.66 35.45
C TYR A 618 -23.47 11.26 36.12
N TYR A 619 -24.44 10.45 36.53
CA TYR A 619 -25.61 10.90 37.30
C TYR A 619 -25.18 11.53 38.63
N THR A 620 -24.24 10.90 39.34
CA THR A 620 -23.71 11.39 40.62
C THR A 620 -22.92 12.69 40.44
N LEU A 621 -22.15 12.82 39.36
CA LEU A 621 -21.42 14.05 39.03
C LEU A 621 -22.39 15.20 38.72
N LEU A 622 -23.42 14.94 37.92
CA LEU A 622 -24.43 15.92 37.55
C LEU A 622 -25.17 16.46 38.79
N THR A 623 -25.54 15.59 39.74
CA THR A 623 -26.31 16.02 40.93
C THR A 623 -25.49 16.73 41.99
N ASN A 624 -24.18 16.47 42.08
CA ASN A 624 -23.36 16.91 43.21
C ASN A 624 -22.33 18.00 42.89
N LEU A 625 -22.05 18.29 41.62
CA LEU A 625 -21.01 19.24 41.21
C LEU A 625 -21.57 20.49 40.53
N SER A 626 -20.88 21.61 40.71
CA SER A 626 -21.12 22.82 39.92
C SER A 626 -20.55 22.66 38.51
N PHE A 627 -21.13 23.36 37.52
CA PHE A 627 -20.69 23.30 36.12
C PHE A 627 -19.18 23.48 35.96
N ASP A 628 -18.56 24.50 36.59
CA ASP A 628 -17.12 24.76 36.48
C ASP A 628 -16.23 23.60 36.97
N LYS A 629 -16.72 22.84 37.96
CA LYS A 629 -16.02 21.65 38.48
C LYS A 629 -16.26 20.43 37.60
N LEU A 630 -17.45 20.34 37.02
CA LEU A 630 -17.84 19.26 36.13
C LEU A 630 -17.07 19.36 34.80
N SER A 631 -17.04 20.54 34.18
CA SER A 631 -16.33 20.81 32.93
C SER A 631 -14.83 20.57 33.07
N SER A 632 -14.21 21.00 34.17
CA SER A 632 -12.78 20.74 34.44
C SER A 632 -12.47 19.25 34.67
N LEU A 633 -13.31 18.50 35.40
CA LEU A 633 -13.11 17.06 35.61
C LEU A 633 -13.28 16.24 34.33
N LEU A 634 -14.24 16.60 33.46
CA LEU A 634 -14.46 15.94 32.17
C LEU A 634 -13.50 16.40 31.06
N ALA A 635 -12.85 17.57 31.21
CA ALA A 635 -11.82 18.03 30.27
C ALA A 635 -10.52 17.23 30.42
N VAL A 636 -10.09 16.93 31.65
CA VAL A 636 -8.85 16.17 31.92
C VAL A 636 -8.91 14.73 31.36
N SER A 637 -10.10 14.15 31.17
CA SER A 637 -10.26 12.81 30.59
C SER A 637 -10.07 12.73 29.07
N ALA A 638 -10.12 13.84 28.33
CA ALA A 638 -10.06 13.83 26.86
C ALA A 638 -8.62 13.88 26.29
N ASP A 639 -7.73 14.65 26.93
CA ASP A 639 -6.35 14.88 26.42
C ASP A 639 -5.37 13.74 26.75
N THR A 640 -5.78 12.75 27.55
CA THR A 640 -4.92 11.62 27.94
C THR A 640 -5.72 10.32 27.99
N ARG A 641 -5.90 9.67 26.83
CA ARG A 641 -6.49 8.32 26.70
C ARG A 641 -5.68 7.19 27.39
N ALA A 642 -4.75 7.50 28.29
CA ALA A 642 -3.92 6.53 29.03
C ALA A 642 -3.93 6.68 30.57
N HIS A 643 -4.64 7.67 31.15
CA HIS A 643 -4.48 8.01 32.59
C HIS A 643 -5.78 8.13 33.40
N THR A 644 -6.87 7.48 32.98
CA THR A 644 -8.16 7.54 33.70
C THR A 644 -8.15 6.82 35.06
N ALA A 645 -7.30 5.81 35.28
CA ALA A 645 -7.21 5.13 36.58
C ALA A 645 -6.52 5.95 37.69
N THR A 646 -5.73 6.98 37.34
CA THR A 646 -4.92 7.73 38.31
C THR A 646 -5.62 8.94 38.93
N SER A 647 -6.66 9.51 38.31
CA SER A 647 -7.32 10.73 38.81
C SER A 647 -8.48 10.46 39.78
N LEU A 648 -9.27 9.41 39.57
CA LEU A 648 -10.38 9.07 40.47
C LEU A 648 -9.89 8.46 41.80
N THR A 649 -8.79 7.69 41.76
CA THR A 649 -8.15 7.09 42.94
C THR A 649 -7.51 8.13 43.86
N LYS A 650 -7.06 9.28 43.32
CA LYS A 650 -6.52 10.40 44.11
C LYS A 650 -7.57 11.16 44.91
N LEU A 651 -8.85 11.09 44.51
CA LEU A 651 -9.94 11.83 45.15
C LEU A 651 -10.62 11.05 46.28
N VAL A 652 -10.67 9.72 46.20
CA VAL A 652 -11.45 8.89 47.14
C VAL A 652 -10.59 8.30 48.27
N THR A 653 -9.32 8.02 48.02
CA THR A 653 -8.44 7.42 49.03
C THR A 653 -7.20 8.30 49.19
N GLY A 654 -7.22 9.18 50.19
CA GLY A 654 -6.02 9.90 50.60
C GLY A 654 -4.87 8.91 50.80
N GLY A 655 -3.87 8.99 49.92
CA GLY A 655 -2.61 8.24 49.96
C GLY A 655 -2.69 6.80 50.47
N SER A 656 -3.12 5.84 49.64
CA SER A 656 -2.82 4.44 49.91
C SER A 656 -2.54 3.66 48.63
N THR A 657 -1.38 3.01 48.66
CA THR A 657 -0.76 2.10 47.71
C THR A 657 -1.62 0.86 47.45
N PHE A 658 -2.59 0.95 46.54
CA PHE A 658 -3.05 -0.22 45.79
C PHE A 658 -2.46 -0.15 44.38
N PRO A 659 -1.80 -1.22 43.88
CA PRO A 659 -1.44 -1.25 42.47
C PRO A 659 -2.75 -1.18 41.66
N PRO A 660 -2.82 -0.32 40.64
CA PRO A 660 -3.99 -0.24 39.76
C PRO A 660 -4.30 -1.64 39.22
N ALA A 661 -5.57 -1.96 39.01
CA ALA A 661 -5.93 -3.10 38.17
C ALA A 661 -5.13 -2.96 36.87
N ALA A 662 -4.28 -3.95 36.59
CA ALA A 662 -3.38 -3.86 35.45
C ALA A 662 -4.23 -3.61 34.19
N PRO A 663 -3.84 -2.65 33.32
CA PRO A 663 -4.52 -2.50 32.05
C PRO A 663 -4.53 -3.85 31.34
N VAL A 664 -5.63 -4.18 30.66
CA VAL A 664 -5.70 -5.35 29.80
C VAL A 664 -4.48 -5.31 28.88
N VAL A 665 -3.54 -6.23 29.10
CA VAL A 665 -2.27 -6.20 28.40
C VAL A 665 -2.50 -6.78 27.02
N GLN A 666 -2.37 -5.94 26.00
CA GLN A 666 -2.52 -6.35 24.61
C GLN A 666 -1.31 -7.18 24.19
N ILE A 667 -1.57 -8.41 23.76
CA ILE A 667 -0.55 -9.32 23.27
C ILE A 667 -0.49 -9.19 21.75
N THR A 668 0.69 -8.86 21.24
CA THR A 668 0.93 -8.66 19.80
C THR A 668 1.17 -9.95 19.05
N GLN A 669 1.52 -11.04 19.74
CA GLN A 669 1.73 -12.37 19.15
C GLN A 669 0.66 -13.37 19.64
N PRO A 670 0.16 -14.25 18.77
CA PRO A 670 -0.85 -15.23 19.15
C PRO A 670 -0.25 -16.29 20.10
N LEU A 671 -0.69 -16.32 21.36
CA LEU A 671 -0.29 -17.36 22.31
C LEU A 671 -1.04 -18.69 22.09
N LEU A 672 -2.26 -18.61 21.59
CA LEU A 672 -3.17 -19.74 21.40
C LEU A 672 -3.47 -19.94 19.91
N LYS A 673 -3.74 -21.19 19.54
CA LYS A 673 -4.12 -21.58 18.19
C LYS A 673 -5.31 -22.54 18.22
N LEU A 674 -6.20 -22.34 17.27
CA LEU A 674 -7.31 -23.26 16.99
C LEU A 674 -6.93 -24.13 15.79
N THR A 675 -6.79 -25.43 16.02
CA THR A 675 -6.52 -26.40 14.96
C THR A 675 -7.73 -27.31 14.79
N ARG A 676 -8.21 -27.48 13.56
CA ARG A 676 -9.41 -28.28 13.29
C ARG A 676 -9.20 -29.72 13.74
N VAL A 677 -10.19 -30.27 14.45
CA VAL A 677 -10.21 -31.70 14.77
C VAL A 677 -10.52 -32.48 13.48
N PRO A 678 -9.68 -33.44 13.07
CA PRO A 678 -9.98 -34.33 11.95
C PRO A 678 -11.10 -35.29 12.37
N GLU A 679 -12.36 -34.84 12.28
CA GLU A 679 -13.52 -35.71 12.45
C GLU A 679 -13.95 -36.32 11.12
N ASP A 680 -14.47 -37.55 11.16
CA ASP A 680 -15.16 -38.15 10.02
C ASP A 680 -16.32 -37.23 9.58
N PRO A 681 -16.53 -37.04 8.26
CA PRO A 681 -17.54 -36.14 7.72
C PRO A 681 -18.98 -36.50 8.13
N THR A 682 -19.18 -37.68 8.73
CA THR A 682 -20.45 -38.14 9.31
C THR A 682 -20.85 -37.39 10.59
N THR A 683 -19.91 -36.76 11.29
CA THR A 683 -20.17 -36.09 12.59
C THR A 683 -20.63 -34.64 12.44
N MET A 684 -20.38 -34.02 11.28
CA MET A 684 -20.85 -32.67 10.91
C MET A 684 -22.37 -32.64 10.60
N LEU A 685 -23.05 -33.79 10.65
CA LEU A 685 -24.39 -34.01 10.09
C LEU A 685 -25.55 -33.96 11.10
N LYS A 686 -25.30 -33.54 12.35
CA LYS A 686 -26.39 -33.38 13.31
C LYS A 686 -27.14 -32.08 13.04
N LEU A 687 -28.12 -32.16 12.14
CA LEU A 687 -29.23 -31.21 12.12
C LEU A 687 -29.96 -31.30 13.47
N GLU A 688 -29.82 -30.29 14.32
CA GLU A 688 -30.70 -30.15 15.48
C GLU A 688 -32.14 -29.96 14.96
N GLY A 689 -33.00 -30.97 15.18
CA GLY A 689 -34.44 -30.88 14.94
C GLY A 689 -35.02 -31.65 13.75
N ALA A 690 -34.26 -32.48 13.03
CA ALA A 690 -34.84 -33.36 12.02
C ALA A 690 -35.31 -34.69 12.64
N GLU A 691 -36.54 -34.73 13.17
CA GLU A 691 -37.23 -36.02 13.33
C GLU A 691 -37.30 -36.71 11.96
N GLU A 692 -36.75 -37.92 11.86
CA GLU A 692 -36.76 -38.76 10.65
C GLU A 692 -38.19 -39.26 10.36
N VAL A 693 -39.08 -38.37 9.94
CA VAL A 693 -40.42 -38.74 9.49
C VAL A 693 -40.35 -39.10 8.01
N LEU A 694 -40.74 -40.32 7.67
CA LEU A 694 -40.93 -40.78 6.28
C LEU A 694 -41.97 -39.89 5.59
N ILE A 695 -41.54 -39.12 4.60
CA ILE A 695 -42.44 -38.31 3.77
C ILE A 695 -43.10 -39.26 2.75
N ASN A 696 -44.41 -39.12 2.50
CA ASN A 696 -45.13 -39.91 1.50
C ASN A 696 -44.54 -39.72 0.09
N GLU A 697 -44.35 -40.81 -0.65
CA GLU A 697 -43.62 -40.86 -1.94
C GLU A 697 -44.19 -39.97 -3.06
N LYS A 698 -45.47 -39.57 -2.99
CA LYS A 698 -46.15 -38.79 -4.03
C LYS A 698 -46.03 -37.26 -3.87
N ASP A 699 -45.75 -36.77 -2.66
CA ASP A 699 -45.69 -35.32 -2.33
C ASP A 699 -44.29 -34.90 -1.82
N LEU A 700 -43.25 -35.66 -2.18
CA LEU A 700 -41.90 -35.51 -1.62
C LEU A 700 -41.29 -34.11 -1.84
N LEU A 701 -41.29 -33.61 -3.08
CA LEU A 701 -40.70 -32.31 -3.43
C LEU A 701 -41.42 -31.11 -2.79
N PRO A 702 -42.76 -30.97 -2.87
CA PRO A 702 -43.48 -29.87 -2.20
C PRO A 702 -43.35 -29.89 -0.67
N ALA A 703 -43.41 -31.07 -0.04
CA ALA A 703 -43.24 -31.20 1.40
C ALA A 703 -41.80 -30.86 1.83
N TYR A 704 -40.81 -31.26 1.04
CA TYR A 704 -39.40 -30.92 1.26
C TYR A 704 -39.14 -29.42 1.15
N LEU A 705 -39.58 -28.79 0.04
CA LEU A 705 -39.41 -27.35 -0.18
C LEU A 705 -40.14 -26.54 0.90
N GLY A 706 -41.35 -26.94 1.30
CA GLY A 706 -42.09 -26.30 2.38
C GLY A 706 -41.36 -26.35 3.73
N ARG A 707 -40.64 -27.44 4.03
CA ARG A 707 -39.86 -27.57 5.27
C ARG A 707 -38.61 -26.69 5.28
N ILE A 708 -37.92 -26.54 4.14
CA ILE A 708 -36.72 -25.68 4.04
C ILE A 708 -37.10 -24.20 3.96
N GLN A 709 -38.25 -23.88 3.36
CA GLN A 709 -38.77 -22.52 3.28
C GLN A 709 -39.36 -22.01 4.60
N ALA A 710 -39.72 -22.90 5.52
CA ALA A 710 -40.21 -22.54 6.85
C ALA A 710 -39.20 -21.63 7.58
N SER A 711 -39.69 -20.57 8.24
CA SER A 711 -38.86 -19.61 8.99
C SER A 711 -38.07 -20.25 10.14
N THR A 712 -38.48 -21.43 10.59
CA THR A 712 -37.82 -22.22 11.64
C THR A 712 -36.59 -22.99 11.15
N TYR A 713 -36.38 -23.11 9.83
CA TYR A 713 -35.24 -23.84 9.28
C TYR A 713 -34.02 -22.91 9.16
N GLN A 714 -33.11 -23.03 10.14
CA GLN A 714 -31.83 -22.33 10.17
C GLN A 714 -30.69 -23.36 10.30
N PRO A 715 -30.13 -23.84 9.18
CA PRO A 715 -29.04 -24.79 9.23
C PRO A 715 -27.79 -24.13 9.82
N ALA A 716 -27.25 -24.72 10.89
CA ALA A 716 -26.00 -24.32 11.51
C ALA A 716 -24.92 -25.37 11.23
N ILE A 717 -23.69 -24.89 10.99
CA ILE A 717 -22.51 -25.73 10.77
C ILE A 717 -21.72 -25.75 12.06
N HIS A 718 -21.61 -26.92 12.68
CA HIS A 718 -20.88 -27.10 13.93
C HIS A 718 -19.49 -27.67 13.66
N MET A 719 -18.46 -26.98 14.13
CA MET A 719 -17.06 -27.37 13.92
C MET A 719 -16.31 -27.47 15.23
N LYS A 720 -15.56 -28.56 15.39
CA LYS A 720 -14.71 -28.78 16.56
C LYS A 720 -13.26 -28.42 16.27
N TYR A 721 -12.66 -27.72 17.22
CA TYR A 721 -11.28 -27.26 17.19
C TYR A 721 -10.56 -27.69 18.45
N TYR A 722 -9.31 -28.12 18.31
CA TYR A 722 -8.34 -28.21 19.39
C TYR A 722 -7.84 -26.80 19.72
N LEU A 723 -7.98 -26.39 20.98
CA LEU A 723 -7.43 -25.17 21.51
C LEU A 723 -6.11 -25.49 22.22
N HIS A 724 -4.99 -25.04 21.67
CA HIS A 724 -3.66 -25.34 22.19
C HIS A 724 -2.75 -24.12 22.16
N PHE A 725 -1.65 -24.16 22.92
CA PHE A 725 -0.62 -23.13 22.90
C PHE A 725 0.19 -23.20 21.60
N ASP A 726 0.66 -22.06 21.11
CA ASP A 726 1.58 -22.02 19.98
C ASP A 726 2.98 -22.52 20.39
N THR A 727 3.69 -23.18 19.47
CA THR A 727 5.04 -23.73 19.71
C THR A 727 6.09 -22.65 19.92
N GLU A 728 5.84 -21.44 19.41
CA GLU A 728 6.69 -20.26 19.56
C GLU A 728 6.28 -19.35 20.73
N ALA A 729 5.22 -19.72 21.47
CA ALA A 729 4.72 -18.90 22.59
C ALA A 729 5.68 -18.92 23.80
N ASP A 730 5.80 -17.77 24.47
CA ASP A 730 6.67 -17.56 25.63
C ASP A 730 6.37 -18.56 26.76
N PRO A 731 7.40 -19.12 27.43
CA PRO A 731 7.21 -20.12 28.47
C PRO A 731 6.63 -19.62 29.80
N ASP A 732 6.50 -18.32 29.97
CA ASP A 732 5.99 -17.70 31.19
C ASP A 732 4.47 -17.93 31.40
N TYR A 733 3.74 -18.35 30.37
CA TYR A 733 2.28 -18.60 30.44
C TYR A 733 1.97 -20.10 30.64
N SER A 734 1.91 -20.54 31.90
CA SER A 734 1.66 -21.94 32.27
C SER A 734 0.17 -22.32 32.31
N ARG A 735 -0.69 -21.45 32.84
CA ARG A 735 -2.15 -21.66 32.95
C ARG A 735 -2.93 -20.39 32.71
N LEU A 736 -4.01 -20.50 31.93
CA LEU A 736 -4.93 -19.42 31.62
C LEU A 736 -6.32 -19.75 32.16
N TYR A 737 -7.00 -18.75 32.72
CA TYR A 737 -8.32 -18.86 33.34
C TYR A 737 -9.31 -17.92 32.65
N ALA A 738 -10.60 -18.29 32.71
CA ALA A 738 -11.71 -17.49 32.20
C ALA A 738 -11.46 -17.00 30.76
N LEU A 739 -10.97 -17.89 29.90
CA LEU A 739 -10.70 -17.58 28.50
C LEU A 739 -12.02 -17.40 27.76
N VAL A 740 -12.22 -16.21 27.19
CA VAL A 740 -13.33 -15.87 26.31
C VAL A 740 -12.80 -15.84 24.88
N LEU A 741 -13.46 -16.55 23.97
CA LEU A 741 -13.20 -16.49 22.54
C LEU A 741 -14.35 -15.76 21.87
N HIS A 742 -14.05 -14.57 21.33
CA HIS A 742 -15.00 -13.76 20.58
C HIS A 742 -14.70 -13.89 19.08
N VAL A 743 -15.74 -14.15 18.29
CA VAL A 743 -15.62 -14.37 16.84
C VAL A 743 -16.25 -13.18 16.13
N GLU A 744 -15.43 -12.38 15.45
CA GLU A 744 -15.91 -11.25 14.67
C GLU A 744 -16.61 -11.76 13.40
N THR A 745 -17.93 -11.57 13.33
CA THR A 745 -18.76 -12.01 12.21
C THR A 745 -19.05 -10.89 11.22
N ASN A 746 -18.91 -11.18 9.93
CA ASN A 746 -19.32 -10.28 8.83
C ASN A 746 -20.84 -10.39 8.57
N ASN A 747 -21.41 -9.44 7.82
CA ASN A 747 -22.83 -9.33 7.43
C ASN A 747 -23.38 -10.55 6.66
N LYS A 748 -22.54 -11.53 6.31
CA LYS A 748 -22.90 -12.77 5.60
C LYS A 748 -23.21 -13.94 6.54
N PHE A 749 -22.98 -13.78 7.84
CA PHE A 749 -23.23 -14.80 8.86
C PHE A 749 -24.03 -14.18 10.00
N VAL A 750 -24.85 -14.98 10.67
CA VAL A 750 -25.44 -14.60 11.96
C VAL A 750 -24.32 -14.55 13.00
N GLN A 751 -24.42 -13.61 13.94
CA GLN A 751 -23.45 -13.42 15.02
C GLN A 751 -23.20 -14.74 15.78
N VAL A 752 -21.94 -15.16 15.82
CA VAL A 752 -21.50 -16.35 16.53
C VAL A 752 -21.40 -16.01 18.01
N LYS A 753 -21.97 -16.86 18.87
CA LYS A 753 -21.94 -16.65 20.32
C LYS A 753 -20.52 -16.86 20.87
N ASP A 754 -20.15 -16.03 21.83
CA ASP A 754 -18.87 -16.14 22.52
C ASP A 754 -18.72 -17.49 23.21
N THR A 755 -17.52 -18.05 23.13
CA THR A 755 -17.22 -19.34 23.74
C THR A 755 -16.35 -19.18 24.97
N TYR A 756 -16.82 -19.70 26.10
CA TYR A 756 -16.17 -19.58 27.39
C TYR A 756 -15.44 -20.87 27.76
N VAL A 757 -14.15 -20.76 28.04
CA VAL A 757 -13.29 -21.84 28.50
C VAL A 757 -12.78 -21.49 29.90
N SER A 758 -13.17 -22.29 30.89
CA SER A 758 -12.91 -22.01 32.30
C SER A 758 -11.42 -22.01 32.68
N CYS A 759 -10.66 -22.97 32.16
CA CYS A 759 -9.22 -23.07 32.38
C CYS A 759 -8.57 -23.88 31.25
N ILE A 760 -7.37 -23.48 30.85
CA ILE A 760 -6.48 -24.23 29.96
C ILE A 760 -5.07 -24.23 30.54
N SER A 761 -4.46 -25.40 30.62
CA SER A 761 -3.08 -25.57 31.09
C SER A 761 -2.17 -25.92 29.92
N ARG A 762 -0.91 -25.49 30.00
CA ARG A 762 0.07 -25.80 28.96
C ARG A 762 0.35 -27.30 28.89
N GLU A 763 0.43 -27.98 30.03
CA GLU A 763 0.67 -29.43 30.11
C GLU A 763 -0.39 -30.25 29.37
N ASP A 764 -1.66 -29.81 29.45
CA ASP A 764 -2.79 -30.52 28.85
C ASP A 764 -2.99 -30.18 27.36
N SER A 765 -2.38 -29.11 26.84
CA SER A 765 -2.72 -28.55 25.52
C SER A 765 -1.52 -27.93 24.79
N VAL A 766 -0.41 -28.68 24.69
CA VAL A 766 0.76 -28.30 23.85
C VAL A 766 0.55 -28.65 22.38
N LYS A 767 -0.07 -29.80 22.10
CA LYS A 767 -0.23 -30.33 20.75
C LYS A 767 -1.71 -30.64 20.44
N PRO A 768 -2.12 -30.53 19.18
CA PRO A 768 -3.46 -30.91 18.74
C PRO A 768 -3.59 -32.45 18.65
N GLU A 769 -3.59 -33.12 19.81
CA GLU A 769 -3.72 -34.58 19.95
C GLU A 769 -4.92 -34.94 20.86
N ASN A 770 -5.29 -36.23 20.87
CA ASN A 770 -6.38 -36.75 21.68
C ASN A 770 -6.08 -36.56 23.18
N GLY A 771 -6.77 -35.61 23.81
CA GLY A 771 -6.51 -35.16 25.20
C GLY A 771 -6.49 -33.63 25.34
N CYS A 772 -6.28 -32.91 24.24
CA CYS A 772 -6.32 -31.46 24.17
C CYS A 772 -7.74 -30.90 24.34
N LYS A 773 -7.86 -29.67 24.88
CA LYS A 773 -9.16 -29.03 25.10
C LYS A 773 -9.85 -28.75 23.76
N THR A 774 -11.06 -29.28 23.57
CA THR A 774 -11.84 -29.05 22.35
C THR A 774 -12.91 -27.98 22.54
N VAL A 775 -13.04 -27.09 21.56
CA VAL A 775 -14.07 -26.05 21.49
C VAL A 775 -14.94 -26.30 20.25
N THR A 776 -16.26 -26.13 20.37
CA THR A 776 -17.21 -26.26 19.25
C THR A 776 -17.74 -24.89 18.87
N LEU A 777 -17.51 -24.45 17.64
CA LEU A 777 -18.03 -23.20 17.09
C LEU A 777 -19.18 -23.50 16.13
N SER A 778 -20.26 -22.73 16.22
CA SER A 778 -21.48 -22.91 15.44
C SER A 778 -21.67 -21.73 14.48
N PHE A 779 -21.56 -21.98 13.18
CA PHE A 779 -21.66 -20.96 12.14
C PHE A 779 -23.00 -21.04 11.41
N GLN A 780 -23.70 -19.91 11.28
CA GLN A 780 -24.97 -19.81 10.57
C GLN A 780 -24.82 -18.84 9.37
N PRO A 781 -24.54 -19.35 8.17
CA PRO A 781 -24.40 -18.51 6.97
C PRO A 781 -25.75 -17.99 6.47
N LEU A 782 -25.79 -16.71 6.11
CA LEU A 782 -26.86 -16.07 5.37
C LEU A 782 -26.65 -16.20 3.84
N GLU A 783 -25.39 -16.39 3.43
CA GLU A 783 -25.01 -16.71 2.05
C GLU A 783 -24.01 -17.88 2.01
N PRO A 784 -24.08 -18.78 1.01
CA PRO A 784 -23.17 -19.93 0.87
C PRO A 784 -21.78 -19.53 0.35
N VAL A 785 -21.07 -18.67 1.08
CA VAL A 785 -19.77 -18.10 0.67
C VAL A 785 -18.68 -18.43 1.70
N PRO A 786 -17.49 -18.93 1.28
CA PRO A 786 -16.37 -19.15 2.19
C PRO A 786 -15.89 -17.82 2.77
N THR A 787 -15.52 -17.81 4.05
CA THR A 787 -15.21 -16.58 4.79
C THR A 787 -14.09 -16.81 5.79
N GLN A 788 -13.38 -15.73 6.12
CA GLN A 788 -12.34 -15.71 7.15
C GLN A 788 -12.89 -15.02 8.40
N PHE A 789 -12.64 -15.59 9.56
CA PHE A 789 -13.08 -15.06 10.85
C PHE A 789 -11.86 -14.63 11.68
N ILE A 790 -11.92 -13.41 12.19
CA ILE A 790 -10.97 -12.91 13.17
C ILE A 790 -11.49 -13.34 14.54
N ILE A 791 -10.60 -13.93 15.34
CA ILE A 791 -10.93 -14.41 16.68
C ILE A 791 -10.09 -13.62 17.66
N SER A 792 -10.75 -12.87 18.52
CA SER A 792 -10.13 -12.23 19.68
C SER A 792 -10.30 -13.14 20.90
N CYS A 793 -9.32 -13.07 21.79
CA CYS A 793 -9.35 -13.78 23.05
C CYS A 793 -9.03 -12.85 24.22
N GLU A 794 -9.71 -13.11 25.33
CA GLU A 794 -9.45 -12.44 26.60
C GLU A 794 -9.31 -13.50 27.67
N PHE A 795 -8.27 -13.41 28.50
CA PHE A 795 -8.02 -14.39 29.56
C PHE A 795 -7.24 -13.79 30.72
N SER A 796 -7.31 -14.47 31.87
CA SER A 796 -6.55 -14.12 33.07
C SER A 796 -5.47 -15.14 33.38
N THR A 797 -4.35 -14.69 33.93
CA THR A 797 -3.21 -15.53 34.35
C THR A 797 -3.22 -15.79 35.86
N GLU A 798 -2.39 -16.73 36.34
CA GLU A 798 -2.23 -17.02 37.78
C GLU A 798 -1.85 -15.78 38.62
N ASP A 799 -1.13 -14.83 38.02
CA ASP A 799 -0.74 -13.56 38.65
C ASP A 799 -1.88 -12.53 38.75
N GLY A 800 -3.09 -12.88 38.32
CA GLY A 800 -4.26 -12.00 38.35
C GLY A 800 -4.25 -10.88 37.30
N LYS A 801 -3.38 -10.97 36.28
CA LYS A 801 -3.37 -10.05 35.13
C LYS A 801 -4.28 -10.56 34.03
N THR A 802 -5.07 -9.66 33.44
CA THR A 802 -5.91 -9.93 32.27
C THR A 802 -5.19 -9.49 31.00
N PHE A 803 -5.26 -10.34 29.98
CA PHE A 803 -4.65 -10.13 28.69
C PHE A 803 -5.73 -10.20 27.61
N ALA A 804 -5.53 -9.44 26.54
CA ALA A 804 -6.32 -9.55 25.32
C ALA A 804 -5.38 -9.70 24.12
N GLY A 805 -5.81 -10.45 23.11
CA GLY A 805 -5.03 -10.65 21.91
C GLY A 805 -5.81 -11.36 20.83
N HIS A 806 -5.22 -11.48 19.65
CA HIS A 806 -5.84 -12.15 18.52
C HIS A 806 -5.24 -13.54 18.30
N LEU A 807 -6.09 -14.48 17.88
CA LEU A 807 -5.67 -15.78 17.38
C LEU A 807 -5.42 -15.70 15.87
N PRO A 808 -4.69 -16.69 15.29
CA PRO A 808 -4.57 -16.82 13.86
C PRO A 808 -5.96 -16.92 13.20
N VAL A 809 -6.11 -16.24 12.06
CA VAL A 809 -7.38 -16.13 11.32
C VAL A 809 -7.93 -17.52 11.01
N LEU A 810 -9.20 -17.74 11.39
CA LEU A 810 -9.90 -18.98 11.12
C LEU A 810 -10.50 -18.95 9.71
N GLN A 811 -10.17 -19.94 8.88
CA GLN A 811 -10.67 -20.01 7.51
C GLN A 811 -11.78 -21.05 7.39
N LEU A 812 -12.97 -20.61 6.96
CA LEU A 812 -14.07 -21.48 6.57
C LEU A 812 -14.04 -21.68 5.05
N VAL A 813 -13.72 -22.90 4.61
CA VAL A 813 -13.54 -23.23 3.18
C VAL A 813 -14.87 -23.57 2.54
N PHE A 814 -15.00 -23.49 1.21
CA PHE A 814 -16.28 -23.75 0.54
C PHE A 814 -16.83 -25.17 0.83
N ARG A 815 -15.96 -26.18 0.92
CA ARG A 815 -16.31 -27.56 1.28
C ARG A 815 -16.99 -27.66 2.65
N ASP A 816 -16.65 -26.77 3.57
CA ASP A 816 -17.15 -26.78 4.94
C ASP A 816 -18.63 -26.43 5.04
N LEU A 817 -19.19 -25.85 3.97
CA LEU A 817 -20.60 -25.49 3.86
C LEU A 817 -21.47 -26.67 3.37
N PHE A 818 -20.88 -27.81 3.02
CA PHE A 818 -21.62 -28.91 2.39
C PHE A 818 -22.43 -29.69 3.43
N LEU A 819 -23.75 -29.66 3.29
CA LEU A 819 -24.67 -30.52 4.03
C LEU A 819 -25.28 -31.56 3.09
N PRO A 820 -25.55 -32.79 3.55
CA PRO A 820 -26.28 -33.78 2.78
C PRO A 820 -27.76 -33.38 2.72
N LEU A 821 -28.46 -33.89 1.71
CA LEU A 821 -29.90 -33.73 1.63
C LEU A 821 -30.56 -34.32 2.90
N PRO A 822 -31.38 -33.53 3.64
CA PRO A 822 -31.92 -33.90 4.95
C PRO A 822 -33.10 -34.88 4.84
N VAL A 823 -32.91 -35.99 4.13
CA VAL A 823 -33.95 -36.97 3.79
C VAL A 823 -33.38 -38.40 3.96
N PRO A 824 -34.20 -39.39 4.37
CA PRO A 824 -33.75 -40.78 4.51
C PRO A 824 -33.08 -41.32 3.24
N GLY A 825 -32.09 -42.19 3.40
CA GLY A 825 -31.25 -42.70 2.30
C GLY A 825 -32.01 -43.29 1.11
N SER A 826 -33.17 -43.92 1.34
CA SER A 826 -34.02 -44.47 0.28
C SER A 826 -34.69 -43.41 -0.60
N GLN A 827 -34.92 -42.21 -0.09
CA GLN A 827 -35.62 -41.12 -0.78
C GLN A 827 -34.68 -40.08 -1.39
N LYS A 828 -33.37 -40.12 -1.06
CA LYS A 828 -32.36 -39.18 -1.60
C LYS A 828 -32.30 -39.18 -3.13
N LEU A 829 -32.36 -40.37 -3.75
CA LEU A 829 -32.32 -40.52 -5.21
C LEU A 829 -33.54 -39.90 -5.88
N GLN A 830 -34.73 -40.23 -5.40
CA GLN A 830 -35.98 -39.69 -5.93
C GLN A 830 -36.04 -38.17 -5.76
N LEU A 831 -35.62 -37.64 -4.60
CA LEU A 831 -35.57 -36.20 -4.37
C LEU A 831 -34.57 -35.50 -5.30
N ALA A 832 -33.35 -36.04 -5.46
CA ALA A 832 -32.34 -35.43 -6.32
C ALA A 832 -32.79 -35.37 -7.80
N GLN A 833 -33.51 -36.40 -8.28
CA GLN A 833 -34.11 -36.40 -9.62
C GLN A 833 -35.22 -35.35 -9.76
N GLN A 834 -36.14 -35.28 -8.78
CA GLN A 834 -37.23 -34.30 -8.78
C GLN A 834 -36.73 -32.85 -8.66
N LEU A 835 -35.69 -32.60 -7.85
CA LEU A 835 -35.04 -31.29 -7.75
C LEU A 835 -34.36 -30.89 -9.06
N TRP A 836 -33.72 -31.85 -9.75
CA TRP A 836 -33.10 -31.59 -11.06
C TRP A 836 -34.14 -31.15 -12.09
N GLU A 837 -35.24 -31.89 -12.20
CA GLU A 837 -36.35 -31.55 -13.11
C GLU A 837 -36.97 -30.19 -12.75
N HIS A 838 -37.11 -29.89 -11.46
CA HIS A 838 -37.62 -28.61 -10.99
C HIS A 838 -36.73 -27.41 -11.39
N ILE A 839 -35.41 -27.52 -11.19
CA ILE A 839 -34.44 -26.47 -11.58
C ILE A 839 -34.46 -26.28 -13.09
N HIS A 840 -34.47 -27.37 -13.86
CA HIS A 840 -34.51 -27.31 -15.33
C HIS A 840 -35.79 -26.64 -15.86
N LEU A 841 -36.96 -26.96 -15.29
CA LEU A 841 -38.24 -26.34 -15.66
C LEU A 841 -38.29 -24.85 -15.30
N GLN A 842 -37.78 -24.45 -14.12
CA GLN A 842 -37.74 -23.05 -13.73
C GLN A 842 -36.78 -22.22 -14.60
N GLN A 843 -35.65 -22.78 -15.01
CA GLN A 843 -34.73 -22.11 -15.94
C GLN A 843 -35.38 -21.85 -17.30
N GLN A 844 -36.13 -22.81 -17.84
CA GLN A 844 -36.84 -22.64 -19.12
C GLN A 844 -37.96 -21.58 -19.04
N GLN A 845 -38.65 -21.48 -17.90
CA GLN A 845 -39.69 -20.46 -17.67
C GLN A 845 -39.09 -19.06 -17.53
N ALA A 846 -37.97 -18.90 -16.82
CA ALA A 846 -37.28 -17.63 -16.65
C ALA A 846 -36.67 -17.07 -17.95
N ALA A 847 -36.37 -17.91 -18.93
CA ALA A 847 -35.88 -17.49 -20.25
C ALA A 847 -36.99 -16.86 -21.15
N GLY A 848 -38.26 -17.02 -20.79
CA GLY A 848 -39.41 -16.52 -21.55
C GLY A 848 -40.00 -15.18 -21.06
N ASP A 849 -39.74 -14.78 -19.82
CA ASP A 849 -40.32 -13.58 -19.20
C ASP A 849 -39.33 -12.40 -19.18
N SER A 850 -39.80 -11.24 -19.62
CA SER A 850 -39.09 -9.95 -19.62
C SER A 850 -38.58 -9.59 -18.21
N GLN A 851 -37.33 -9.12 -18.16
CA GLN A 851 -36.42 -8.90 -17.01
C GLN A 851 -36.90 -8.12 -15.75
N GLU A 852 -38.19 -7.81 -15.57
CA GLU A 852 -38.62 -6.93 -14.46
C GLU A 852 -39.03 -7.66 -13.16
N ASN A 853 -39.24 -8.98 -13.18
CA ASN A 853 -39.59 -9.76 -11.96
C ASN A 853 -38.87 -11.13 -11.91
N ALA A 854 -37.56 -11.18 -12.19
CA ALA A 854 -36.78 -12.39 -11.93
C ALA A 854 -36.59 -12.55 -10.40
N PRO A 855 -36.90 -13.71 -9.80
CA PRO A 855 -36.55 -13.96 -8.40
C PRO A 855 -35.03 -13.84 -8.22
N GLU A 856 -34.58 -13.23 -7.11
CA GLU A 856 -33.16 -12.92 -6.85
C GLU A 856 -32.21 -14.15 -6.92
N ASN A 857 -32.78 -15.36 -6.77
CA ASN A 857 -32.09 -16.65 -6.91
C ASN A 857 -32.50 -17.33 -8.22
N GLY A 858 -31.62 -17.26 -9.23
CA GLY A 858 -31.85 -17.88 -10.53
C GLY A 858 -31.39 -19.34 -10.59
N CYS A 859 -32.32 -20.24 -10.91
CA CYS A 859 -32.07 -21.63 -11.27
C CYS A 859 -31.25 -21.74 -12.57
N VAL A 860 -30.17 -22.51 -12.54
CA VAL A 860 -29.27 -22.64 -13.69
C VAL A 860 -28.59 -24.01 -13.76
N GLU A 861 -28.45 -24.52 -14.99
CA GLU A 861 -27.60 -25.65 -15.32
C GLU A 861 -26.26 -25.20 -15.93
N SER A 862 -25.17 -25.87 -15.56
CA SER A 862 -23.82 -25.59 -16.03
C SER A 862 -23.04 -26.89 -16.26
N VAL A 863 -21.94 -26.82 -17.03
CA VAL A 863 -21.09 -27.98 -17.34
C VAL A 863 -19.63 -27.60 -17.11
N CYS A 864 -18.91 -28.45 -16.38
CA CYS A 864 -17.48 -28.35 -16.12
C CYS A 864 -16.78 -29.63 -16.59
N CYS A 865 -15.60 -29.51 -17.21
CA CYS A 865 -14.80 -30.64 -17.68
C CYS A 865 -13.48 -30.70 -16.92
N LEU A 866 -13.16 -31.87 -16.35
CA LEU A 866 -11.90 -32.14 -15.65
C LEU A 866 -11.03 -33.08 -16.49
N THR A 867 -9.72 -32.81 -16.56
CA THR A 867 -8.74 -33.64 -17.28
C THR A 867 -8.18 -34.77 -16.42
N VAL A 868 -9.07 -35.52 -15.76
CA VAL A 868 -8.73 -36.61 -14.84
C VAL A 868 -9.31 -37.92 -15.38
N GLY A 869 -8.52 -39.00 -15.34
CA GLY A 869 -8.95 -40.33 -15.79
C GLY A 869 -9.94 -41.00 -14.84
N SER A 870 -10.71 -41.97 -15.35
CA SER A 870 -11.84 -42.60 -14.63
C SER A 870 -11.50 -43.13 -13.23
N GLU A 871 -10.41 -43.90 -13.08
CA GLU A 871 -10.01 -44.47 -11.77
C GLU A 871 -9.66 -43.41 -10.71
N ALA A 872 -9.03 -42.30 -11.13
CA ALA A 872 -8.64 -41.22 -10.22
C ALA A 872 -9.86 -40.38 -9.78
N VAL A 873 -10.85 -40.20 -10.66
CA VAL A 873 -12.12 -39.52 -10.33
C VAL A 873 -12.89 -40.33 -9.29
N ASP A 874 -12.96 -41.64 -9.47
CA ASP A 874 -13.73 -42.52 -8.59
C ASP A 874 -13.12 -42.59 -7.16
N GLY A 875 -11.78 -42.61 -7.07
CA GLY A 875 -11.06 -42.47 -5.80
C GLY A 875 -11.23 -41.10 -5.15
N MET A 876 -11.18 -40.02 -5.93
CA MET A 876 -11.39 -38.64 -5.48
C MET A 876 -12.81 -38.42 -4.95
N LEU A 877 -13.83 -38.89 -5.67
CA LEU A 877 -15.23 -38.74 -5.27
C LEU A 877 -15.52 -39.49 -3.96
N ARG A 878 -14.98 -40.70 -3.78
CA ARG A 878 -15.12 -41.46 -2.52
C ARG A 878 -14.45 -40.74 -1.35
N ARG A 879 -13.26 -40.18 -1.54
CA ARG A 879 -12.48 -39.49 -0.49
C ARG A 879 -13.12 -38.16 -0.08
N GLU A 880 -13.54 -37.36 -1.06
CA GLU A 880 -13.91 -35.96 -0.83
C GLU A 880 -15.43 -35.76 -0.71
N LEU A 881 -16.23 -36.50 -1.49
CA LEU A 881 -17.68 -36.31 -1.66
C LEU A 881 -18.53 -37.54 -1.30
N GLY A 882 -17.94 -38.61 -0.75
CA GLY A 882 -18.63 -39.85 -0.39
C GLY A 882 -19.93 -39.68 0.43
N PRO A 883 -20.00 -38.80 1.46
CA PRO A 883 -21.21 -38.58 2.25
C PRO A 883 -22.39 -37.96 1.47
N PHE A 884 -22.09 -37.31 0.34
CA PHE A 884 -23.07 -36.59 -0.49
C PHE A 884 -23.48 -37.39 -1.74
N LEU A 885 -22.95 -38.61 -1.89
CA LEU A 885 -23.24 -39.49 -3.02
C LEU A 885 -24.66 -40.05 -2.91
N VAL A 886 -25.45 -39.85 -3.96
CA VAL A 886 -26.86 -40.25 -4.06
C VAL A 886 -27.01 -41.51 -4.92
N LYS A 887 -26.22 -41.63 -6.00
CA LYS A 887 -26.17 -42.80 -6.88
C LYS A 887 -24.74 -43.03 -7.34
N GLN A 888 -24.30 -44.28 -7.36
CA GLN A 888 -23.02 -44.70 -7.94
C GLN A 888 -23.28 -45.79 -8.99
N GLU A 889 -23.05 -45.49 -10.26
CA GLU A 889 -22.93 -46.46 -11.35
C GLU A 889 -21.52 -46.36 -11.95
N ASP A 890 -21.10 -47.39 -12.69
CA ASP A 890 -19.72 -47.50 -13.21
C ASP A 890 -19.31 -46.32 -14.12
N ASP A 891 -20.28 -45.72 -14.83
CA ASP A 891 -20.05 -44.60 -15.78
C ASP A 891 -20.70 -43.27 -15.34
N GLU A 892 -21.59 -43.28 -14.32
CA GLU A 892 -22.33 -42.10 -13.87
C GLU A 892 -22.47 -42.03 -12.34
N HIS A 893 -22.07 -40.89 -11.76
CA HIS A 893 -22.26 -40.59 -10.33
C HIS A 893 -23.20 -39.40 -10.13
N LEU A 894 -24.17 -39.55 -9.23
CA LEU A 894 -25.08 -38.47 -8.83
C LEU A 894 -24.77 -38.01 -7.41
N ILE A 895 -24.54 -36.71 -7.23
CA ILE A 895 -24.18 -36.09 -5.95
C ILE A 895 -25.21 -35.00 -5.64
N GLY A 896 -25.67 -34.96 -4.39
CA GLY A 896 -26.65 -33.98 -3.92
C GLY A 896 -26.19 -33.29 -2.66
N ILE A 897 -25.97 -31.97 -2.75
CA ILE A 897 -25.47 -31.13 -1.66
C ILE A 897 -26.50 -30.03 -1.37
N LEU A 898 -26.80 -29.85 -0.09
CA LEU A 898 -27.51 -28.69 0.44
C LEU A 898 -26.47 -27.69 0.97
N LEU A 899 -26.55 -26.46 0.47
CA LEU A 899 -25.75 -25.33 0.92
C LEU A 899 -26.63 -24.40 1.76
N PRO A 900 -26.28 -24.16 3.03
CA PRO A 900 -26.92 -23.14 3.85
C PRO A 900 -26.94 -21.74 3.19
N PRO A 901 -28.02 -20.96 3.32
CA PRO A 901 -29.20 -21.25 4.14
C PRO A 901 -30.22 -22.17 3.44
N ARG A 902 -30.38 -22.11 2.11
CA ARG A 902 -31.47 -22.79 1.37
C ARG A 902 -31.15 -23.12 -0.10
N THR A 903 -29.87 -23.30 -0.43
CA THR A 903 -29.41 -23.49 -1.81
C THR A 903 -29.10 -24.96 -2.07
N HIS A 904 -29.45 -25.46 -3.25
CA HIS A 904 -29.21 -26.83 -3.67
C HIS A 904 -28.15 -26.88 -4.77
N LEU A 905 -27.20 -27.80 -4.65
CA LEU A 905 -26.20 -28.09 -5.66
C LEU A 905 -26.27 -29.58 -6.02
N LEU A 906 -26.67 -29.87 -7.24
CA LEU A 906 -26.72 -31.22 -7.80
C LEU A 906 -25.63 -31.38 -8.84
N MET A 907 -24.93 -32.51 -8.83
CA MET A 907 -23.88 -32.81 -9.80
C MET A 907 -24.05 -34.21 -10.37
N LYS A 908 -23.96 -34.34 -11.70
CA LYS A 908 -23.88 -35.58 -12.44
C LYS A 908 -22.50 -35.68 -13.06
N VAL A 909 -21.68 -36.61 -12.59
CA VAL A 909 -20.33 -36.84 -13.10
C VAL A 909 -20.38 -38.01 -14.07
N LYS A 910 -20.01 -37.79 -15.33
CA LYS A 910 -19.81 -38.83 -16.34
C LYS A 910 -18.33 -38.97 -16.62
N THR A 911 -17.78 -40.16 -16.47
CA THR A 911 -16.36 -40.44 -16.71
C THR A 911 -16.13 -40.94 -18.14
N THR A 912 -15.01 -40.54 -18.73
CA THR A 912 -14.49 -41.05 -20.01
C THR A 912 -13.01 -41.40 -19.84
N ASP A 913 -12.41 -42.15 -20.77
CA ASP A 913 -11.03 -42.66 -20.66
C ASP A 913 -9.97 -41.59 -20.30
N SER A 914 -10.17 -40.33 -20.71
CA SER A 914 -9.20 -39.24 -20.49
C SER A 914 -9.78 -37.98 -19.82
N ALA A 915 -11.07 -37.93 -19.49
CA ALA A 915 -11.72 -36.75 -18.92
C ALA A 915 -13.01 -37.10 -18.16
N ALA A 916 -13.41 -36.26 -17.22
CA ALA A 916 -14.71 -36.33 -16.56
C ALA A 916 -15.55 -35.09 -16.85
N VAL A 917 -16.79 -35.30 -17.31
CA VAL A 917 -17.76 -34.24 -17.58
C VAL A 917 -18.72 -34.15 -16.39
N ILE A 918 -18.71 -33.02 -15.70
CA ILE A 918 -19.56 -32.73 -14.56
C ILE A 918 -20.67 -31.80 -15.02
N THR A 919 -21.89 -32.31 -15.11
CA THR A 919 -23.08 -31.48 -15.29
C THR A 919 -23.59 -31.06 -13.92
N MET A 920 -23.95 -29.80 -13.76
CA MET A 920 -24.31 -29.21 -12.47
C MET A 920 -25.65 -28.49 -12.58
N ALA A 921 -26.49 -28.61 -11.57
CA ALA A 921 -27.75 -27.87 -11.46
C ALA A 921 -27.82 -27.20 -10.08
N THR A 922 -28.14 -25.90 -10.05
CA THR A 922 -28.25 -25.11 -8.82
C THR A 922 -29.42 -24.15 -8.88
N ASP A 923 -30.03 -23.86 -7.74
CA ASP A 923 -31.06 -22.82 -7.57
C ASP A 923 -30.48 -21.43 -7.29
N ASN A 924 -29.15 -21.32 -7.21
CA ASN A 924 -28.42 -20.07 -7.07
C ASN A 924 -27.24 -20.02 -8.05
N TRP A 925 -27.31 -19.18 -9.08
CA TRP A 925 -26.22 -19.06 -10.06
C TRP A 925 -24.93 -18.46 -9.48
N ARG A 926 -25.00 -17.67 -8.40
CA ARG A 926 -23.85 -16.93 -7.83
C ARG A 926 -22.77 -17.85 -7.26
N ILE A 927 -23.11 -19.10 -6.94
CA ILE A 927 -22.15 -20.07 -6.40
C ILE A 927 -21.31 -20.77 -7.49
N LEU A 928 -21.70 -20.71 -8.77
CA LEU A 928 -21.00 -21.45 -9.83
C LEU A 928 -19.49 -21.16 -9.92
N PRO A 929 -18.99 -19.91 -9.78
CA PRO A 929 -17.56 -19.65 -9.77
C PRO A 929 -16.82 -20.34 -8.61
N LEU A 930 -17.47 -20.42 -7.44
CA LEU A 930 -16.91 -21.09 -6.24
C LEU A 930 -16.88 -22.61 -6.43
N VAL A 931 -17.92 -23.17 -7.06
CA VAL A 931 -17.93 -24.61 -7.34
C VAL A 931 -16.89 -24.95 -8.41
N ASN A 932 -16.73 -24.11 -9.44
CA ASN A 932 -15.73 -24.34 -10.48
C ASN A 932 -14.30 -24.29 -9.91
N SER A 933 -14.01 -23.34 -9.02
CA SER A 933 -12.70 -23.26 -8.36
C SER A 933 -12.45 -24.46 -7.42
N TYR A 934 -13.49 -24.94 -6.73
CA TYR A 934 -13.41 -26.16 -5.93
C TYR A 934 -13.12 -27.40 -6.80
N LEU A 935 -13.81 -27.59 -7.92
CA LEU A 935 -13.62 -28.73 -8.82
C LEU A 935 -12.22 -28.76 -9.46
N HIS A 936 -11.70 -27.61 -9.93
CA HIS A 936 -10.32 -27.53 -10.41
C HIS A 936 -9.27 -27.65 -9.29
N GLY A 937 -9.62 -27.30 -8.04
CA GLY A 937 -8.78 -27.58 -6.88
C GLY A 937 -8.66 -29.08 -6.61
N LEU A 938 -9.75 -29.84 -6.80
CA LEU A 938 -9.76 -31.30 -6.70
C LEU A 938 -8.92 -31.96 -7.79
N GLU A 939 -8.97 -31.45 -9.02
CA GLU A 939 -8.11 -31.90 -10.14
C GLU A 939 -6.62 -31.85 -9.79
N LYS A 940 -6.16 -30.79 -9.10
CA LYS A 940 -4.75 -30.65 -8.66
C LYS A 940 -4.36 -31.54 -7.48
N SER A 941 -5.33 -32.02 -6.69
CA SER A 941 -5.12 -32.89 -5.53
C SER A 941 -5.26 -34.39 -5.87
N GLY A 942 -5.88 -34.67 -7.01
CA GLY A 942 -6.06 -36.02 -7.57
C GLY A 942 -5.04 -36.41 -8.65
N ALA A 943 -4.27 -35.45 -9.18
CA ALA A 943 -3.05 -35.68 -9.96
C ALA A 943 -1.84 -35.85 -9.03
#